data_AF-A0A8H4R739-F1
#
_entry.id   AF-A0A8H4R739-F1
#
_cell.length_a   1.000
_cell.length_b   1.000
_cell.length_c   1.000
_cell.angle_alpha   90.00
_cell.angle_beta   90.00
_cell.angle_gamma   90.00
#
_symmetry.space_group_name_H-M   'P 1'
#
loop_
_entity.id
_entity.type
_entity.pdbx_description
1 polymer ?
#
loop_
_entity_poly.entity_id
_entity_poly.type
_entity_poly.pdbx_seq_one_letter_code
_entity_poly.pdbx_strand_id
1 'polypeptide(L)'
;MMEMVHIEKLLCLDCADPLTGLELMDDESLVITCVYAVTCLFGQRSRRVQPETLSFATTVIMPQRLVSALDKATATKPSANLFRDPALVHPAHNIPVNPESSTIKNALARRALAKEKEDENQVDKWREDFKEASKWLEAPTTTAHRDRIKTHFLLFIQEAAKLEELPTVEYAFSLENVRKYAEVFLPWELSIMIPKKKNNDTVKAVSLLSNMALLVDCIVKFCEDENGEKMGFTLLAKGGLWRALKAQVTHLVHTHHLGRSRDPKLYLGRPGLWVIINDMLQETENKGPQRQVAIQGATKMLLALITSQRGSSNGVPRENLRELGYAIRHIRVVRLGYAKYMIYLTQDEFKGCFAQATTDLQHSALAGVLYAHNAILDSTLFFAAHCISRKLFKVKYEDVPAFLADTRAEIPFDPSKLDEPLFGKCLKGGNGFVQPIIASTSESASDLVAYHCQKSGMQRRGYTAIRHDTGNLMAHVIGIEGTQAMMNHQSTIAPMFHNHYSRTLENYNLTSLRLGEMAGPLEKRPGEAMERIEAMTLFKDSIVDCLLRRKNVDRKEEKKKINTTIREETSKTEKVVELTGRINAVYDDFLACFSRGFVEKDKLLINANRLYKNALKKQAANTGKKVKGSFIPGLEKKAEELLGQLKIMFADKGKLNRVTSTRLKRNHLWEQTTKMPDEVLLGSSEERQEIINNLKNHSVPLLKKAVAAHQGSACSTFFAILHLTFAYALAVTNADAEIALDHSMTRVRHALETAVLEDLEAEEQETQEEEGLPGFGASLNGFNEGDSFQKFQREIMEAVENGDEEPYEESREVDVFAMDITLIWVSLLEYLLKPIFDLDKRKDKMVPMVSVPPAVQAGGGVEEASGSSIQPARPSASIKATKLGIQCDLCDRAPLPSWSKLTRHKEQVHTDWVNLRTAVEANSTDNKHFECPEKDFVAETPGEVINHCVSYGCSSQAKYLSFQREHQAFRYKNTTGKEAGPRAKAQAAVDLDGLDVTTVDFENHKAVRPFSSFINAAPNRLTIPEPTNHNLDEPLDWNFLMEKLQIGFDATESGRVCVDKMNKGLELFSKTKGGSE
;
A
#
# COMPACT_ATOMS: atom_id res chain seq x y z
N MET A 1 21.51 13.85 -54.65
CA MET A 1 21.01 14.50 -55.88
C MET A 1 21.23 13.55 -57.04
N MET A 2 20.22 12.72 -57.29
CA MET A 2 19.82 12.00 -58.51
C MET A 2 19.05 10.74 -58.06
N GLU A 3 17.85 10.60 -58.64
CA GLU A 3 16.95 9.43 -58.61
C GLU A 3 16.06 9.18 -57.37
N MET A 4 14.91 9.89 -57.33
CA MET A 4 13.62 9.33 -56.89
C MET A 4 12.51 9.90 -57.78
N VAL A 5 12.06 9.12 -58.76
CA VAL A 5 10.81 9.33 -59.53
C VAL A 5 10.15 7.97 -59.68
N HIS A 6 9.04 7.73 -58.97
CA HIS A 6 7.89 6.93 -59.40
C HIS A 6 6.89 6.75 -58.24
N ILE A 7 5.75 7.44 -58.30
CA ILE A 7 4.40 6.90 -58.58
C ILE A 7 3.41 8.02 -58.19
N GLU A 8 2.91 8.71 -59.21
CA GLU A 8 1.72 9.54 -59.17
C GLU A 8 0.90 9.13 -60.40
N LYS A 9 -0.23 8.45 -60.18
CA LYS A 9 -1.40 8.34 -61.08
C LYS A 9 -2.28 7.18 -60.62
N LEU A 10 -3.39 7.53 -59.99
CA LEU A 10 -4.71 6.97 -60.26
C LEU A 10 -5.70 7.64 -59.30
N LEU A 11 -6.47 8.59 -59.83
CA LEU A 11 -7.89 8.80 -59.57
C LEU A 11 -8.31 10.08 -60.32
N CYS A 12 -8.86 9.90 -61.52
CA CYS A 12 -9.75 10.85 -62.18
C CYS A 12 -11.04 10.10 -62.53
N LEU A 13 -12.14 10.80 -62.34
CA LEU A 13 -13.53 10.42 -62.55
C LEU A 13 -13.84 10.13 -64.04
N ASP A 14 -14.86 9.32 -64.29
CA ASP A 14 -15.88 9.62 -65.30
C ASP A 14 -17.19 8.83 -65.05
N CYS A 15 -18.31 9.51 -65.31
CA CYS A 15 -19.69 9.07 -65.12
C CYS A 15 -20.27 8.42 -66.39
N ALA A 16 -21.19 7.47 -66.24
CA ALA A 16 -22.27 7.19 -67.22
C ALA A 16 -23.46 6.45 -66.56
N ASP A 17 -24.66 7.03 -66.76
CA ASP A 17 -26.04 6.66 -66.35
C ASP A 17 -26.63 5.44 -67.13
N PRO A 18 -27.91 4.99 -66.97
CA PRO A 18 -28.84 4.90 -65.81
C PRO A 18 -29.67 3.55 -65.75
N LEU A 19 -30.64 3.47 -64.81
CA LEU A 19 -31.85 2.60 -64.76
C LEU A 19 -31.76 1.15 -64.25
N THR A 20 -32.19 0.92 -62.99
CA THR A 20 -33.49 0.26 -62.63
C THR A 20 -33.73 0.22 -61.10
N GLY A 21 -34.94 0.65 -60.70
CA GLY A 21 -35.72 0.01 -59.62
C GLY A 21 -35.55 0.47 -58.17
N LEU A 22 -36.46 1.34 -57.71
CA LEU A 22 -36.80 1.58 -56.30
C LEU A 22 -37.26 0.28 -55.59
N GLU A 23 -36.92 0.11 -54.31
CA GLU A 23 -37.86 0.26 -53.16
C GLU A 23 -37.18 0.01 -51.79
N LEU A 24 -37.33 0.99 -50.88
CA LEU A 24 -37.40 0.94 -49.41
C LEU A 24 -36.22 0.40 -48.56
N MET A 25 -35.48 1.30 -47.90
CA MET A 25 -35.47 1.47 -46.41
C MET A 25 -34.45 2.54 -45.94
N ASP A 26 -34.83 3.25 -44.88
CA ASP A 26 -34.33 4.54 -44.37
C ASP A 26 -33.02 4.50 -43.56
N ASP A 27 -32.25 5.61 -43.67
CA ASP A 27 -31.49 6.44 -42.70
C ASP A 27 -31.05 5.88 -41.33
N GLU A 28 -29.96 6.29 -40.65
CA GLU A 28 -28.89 7.30 -40.80
C GLU A 28 -27.92 6.99 -39.64
N SER A 29 -26.65 6.58 -39.84
CA SER A 29 -25.60 6.55 -38.77
C SER A 29 -24.19 6.12 -39.25
N LEU A 30 -23.62 6.70 -40.33
CA LEU A 30 -22.25 6.28 -40.72
C LEU A 30 -21.29 7.36 -41.26
N VAL A 31 -21.56 8.65 -41.08
CA VAL A 31 -20.67 9.69 -41.67
C VAL A 31 -19.93 10.57 -40.65
N ILE A 32 -20.22 10.49 -39.35
CA ILE A 32 -19.55 11.36 -38.34
C ILE A 32 -18.25 10.76 -37.77
N THR A 33 -17.99 9.45 -37.93
CA THR A 33 -16.86 8.79 -37.24
C THR A 33 -15.52 8.91 -37.99
N CYS A 34 -15.50 9.20 -39.30
CA CYS A 34 -14.25 9.17 -40.07
C CYS A 34 -13.44 10.48 -40.05
N VAL A 35 -14.04 11.62 -39.67
CA VAL A 35 -13.34 12.92 -39.69
C VAL A 35 -12.64 13.24 -38.36
N TYR A 36 -13.09 12.67 -37.22
CA TYR A 36 -12.47 12.94 -35.92
C TYR A 36 -11.18 12.13 -35.66
N ALA A 37 -10.99 10.99 -36.35
CA ALA A 37 -9.86 10.10 -36.13
C ALA A 37 -8.53 10.59 -36.76
N VAL A 38 -8.59 11.42 -37.81
CA VAL A 38 -7.40 11.82 -38.58
C VAL A 38 -6.71 13.05 -37.96
N THR A 39 -7.42 13.92 -37.24
CA THR A 39 -6.83 15.13 -36.63
C THR A 39 -6.07 14.87 -35.33
N CYS A 40 -6.37 13.77 -34.61
CA CYS A 40 -5.67 13.42 -33.36
C CYS A 40 -4.32 12.71 -33.58
N LEU A 41 -4.04 12.15 -34.77
CA LEU A 41 -2.86 11.33 -35.02
C LEU A 41 -1.59 12.11 -35.45
N PHE A 42 -1.71 13.38 -35.84
CA PHE A 42 -0.55 14.19 -36.28
C PHE A 42 -0.11 15.31 -35.30
N GLY A 43 -0.78 15.45 -34.15
CA GLY A 43 -0.53 16.54 -33.20
C GLY A 43 0.61 16.35 -32.17
N GLN A 44 1.28 15.19 -32.14
CA GLN A 44 2.35 14.92 -31.15
C GLN A 44 3.62 14.36 -31.77
N ARG A 45 4.37 15.19 -32.50
CA ARG A 45 5.80 14.95 -32.77
C ARG A 45 6.48 16.26 -33.16
N SER A 46 7.31 16.80 -32.26
CA SER A 46 8.42 17.76 -32.47
C SER A 46 8.45 18.87 -31.42
N ARG A 47 9.29 18.70 -30.39
CA ARG A 47 9.87 19.83 -29.64
C ARG A 47 11.34 19.52 -29.33
N ARG A 48 12.18 19.60 -30.37
CA ARG A 48 13.63 19.84 -30.26
C ARG A 48 14.11 20.53 -31.55
N VAL A 49 14.02 21.86 -31.59
CA VAL A 49 14.90 22.71 -32.42
C VAL A 49 15.10 24.03 -31.66
N GLN A 50 16.34 24.51 -31.58
CA GLN A 50 16.70 25.81 -31.01
C GLN A 50 16.28 26.97 -31.95
N PRO A 51 16.19 28.22 -31.45
CA PRO A 51 15.55 29.31 -32.17
C PRO A 51 16.57 30.23 -32.84
N GLU A 52 16.75 30.17 -34.15
CA GLU A 52 17.28 31.30 -34.91
C GLU A 52 16.60 31.44 -36.29
N THR A 53 16.04 32.63 -36.51
CA THR A 53 15.77 33.31 -37.79
C THR A 53 14.65 32.85 -38.74
N LEU A 54 13.84 33.87 -39.07
CA LEU A 54 13.17 34.21 -40.34
C LEU A 54 11.67 33.91 -40.53
N SER A 55 10.98 35.04 -40.69
CA SER A 55 9.61 35.31 -41.10
C SER A 55 9.30 34.89 -42.54
N PHE A 56 8.08 34.42 -42.83
CA PHE A 56 7.03 35.19 -43.52
C PHE A 56 5.76 34.33 -43.71
N ALA A 57 4.66 35.05 -43.95
CA ALA A 57 3.25 34.68 -44.00
C ALA A 57 2.86 33.43 -44.81
N THR A 58 1.81 32.73 -44.37
CA THR A 58 0.69 32.38 -45.26
C THR A 58 -0.62 32.27 -44.48
N THR A 59 -1.59 33.06 -44.93
CA THR A 59 -2.99 33.14 -44.54
C THR A 59 -3.74 31.83 -44.83
N VAL A 60 -4.56 31.35 -43.89
CA VAL A 60 -5.65 30.41 -44.19
C VAL A 60 -6.95 30.97 -43.64
N ILE A 61 -7.89 31.15 -44.56
CA ILE A 61 -9.25 31.68 -44.40
C ILE A 61 -10.12 30.59 -43.77
N MET A 62 -10.80 30.88 -42.66
CA MET A 62 -11.90 30.07 -42.14
C MET A 62 -13.25 30.59 -42.66
N PRO A 63 -14.20 29.72 -43.06
CA PRO A 63 -15.55 30.15 -43.43
C PRO A 63 -16.37 30.56 -42.22
N GLN A 64 -16.87 31.79 -42.24
CA GLN A 64 -17.93 32.31 -41.37
C GLN A 64 -19.26 31.66 -41.74
N ARG A 65 -19.84 30.82 -40.88
CA ARG A 65 -21.28 30.55 -40.79
C ARG A 65 -21.62 29.64 -39.60
N LEU A 66 -21.46 30.14 -38.36
CA LEU A 66 -22.15 29.58 -37.18
C LEU A 66 -22.07 30.51 -35.95
N VAL A 67 -22.39 31.81 -36.12
CA VAL A 67 -22.41 32.80 -35.01
C VAL A 67 -23.73 33.58 -34.99
N SER A 68 -24.88 32.91 -35.13
CA SER A 68 -26.17 33.61 -35.03
C SER A 68 -27.24 32.87 -34.22
N ALA A 69 -26.87 32.02 -33.27
CA ALA A 69 -27.84 31.29 -32.45
C ALA A 69 -27.53 31.23 -30.95
N LEU A 70 -26.70 32.13 -30.41
CA LEU A 70 -26.34 32.10 -28.98
C LEU A 70 -26.22 33.50 -28.34
N ASP A 71 -27.16 34.39 -28.65
CA ASP A 71 -27.17 35.77 -28.13
C ASP A 71 -28.53 36.19 -27.52
N LYS A 72 -29.23 35.26 -26.84
CA LYS A 72 -30.32 35.62 -25.92
C LYS A 72 -30.24 34.78 -24.64
N ALA A 73 -30.21 35.50 -23.51
CA ALA A 73 -30.02 35.05 -22.13
C ALA A 73 -28.54 34.73 -21.82
N THR A 74 -27.80 35.51 -21.03
CA THR A 74 -28.17 36.13 -19.76
C THR A 74 -27.30 37.35 -19.46
N ALA A 75 -27.97 38.48 -19.20
CA ALA A 75 -27.38 39.67 -18.61
C ALA A 75 -27.26 39.48 -17.09
N THR A 76 -26.08 39.72 -16.51
CA THR A 76 -25.84 40.61 -15.35
C THR A 76 -24.35 40.68 -14.98
N LYS A 77 -23.77 41.87 -15.24
CA LYS A 77 -22.59 42.56 -14.65
C LYS A 77 -21.30 41.79 -14.29
N PRO A 78 -20.16 42.12 -14.94
CA PRO A 78 -18.81 41.73 -14.50
C PRO A 78 -18.09 42.84 -13.71
N SER A 79 -17.31 42.43 -12.69
CA SER A 79 -16.30 43.26 -12.02
C SER A 79 -14.91 43.04 -12.66
N ALA A 80 -14.37 44.14 -13.18
CA ALA A 80 -12.97 44.50 -13.39
C ALA A 80 -11.88 43.40 -13.29
N ASN A 81 -11.25 43.09 -14.43
CA ASN A 81 -9.78 43.12 -14.58
C ASN A 81 -9.42 43.15 -16.07
N LEU A 82 -9.06 44.35 -16.55
CA LEU A 82 -8.58 44.62 -17.91
C LEU A 82 -7.13 44.14 -18.08
N PHE A 83 -6.94 43.22 -19.03
CA PHE A 83 -5.68 43.03 -19.73
C PHE A 83 -5.38 44.29 -20.55
N ARG A 84 -4.15 44.81 -20.42
CA ARG A 84 -3.63 45.91 -21.24
C ARG A 84 -3.23 45.39 -22.62
N ASP A 85 -3.74 46.10 -23.62
CA ASP A 85 -3.42 46.04 -25.04
C ASP A 85 -1.96 46.52 -25.30
N PRO A 86 -1.11 45.82 -26.06
CA PRO A 86 0.30 46.19 -26.25
C PRO A 86 0.55 47.19 -27.40
N ALA A 87 -0.47 47.86 -27.93
CA ALA A 87 -0.32 48.75 -29.09
C ALA A 87 -0.44 50.24 -28.75
N LEU A 88 0.42 50.78 -27.88
CA LEU A 88 0.67 52.23 -27.74
C LEU A 88 2.00 52.48 -27.01
N VAL A 89 3.10 52.46 -27.77
CA VAL A 89 4.42 52.90 -27.29
C VAL A 89 4.64 54.33 -27.77
N HIS A 90 4.54 55.30 -26.85
CA HIS A 90 5.07 56.65 -27.06
C HIS A 90 6.60 56.65 -26.84
N PRO A 91 7.36 57.47 -27.59
CA PRO A 91 8.81 57.56 -27.41
C PRO A 91 9.12 58.26 -26.08
N ALA A 92 9.88 57.58 -25.23
CA ALA A 92 10.35 58.14 -23.97
C ALA A 92 11.32 59.29 -24.23
N HIS A 93 10.97 60.49 -23.75
CA HIS A 93 11.93 61.56 -23.55
C HIS A 93 12.94 61.12 -22.48
N ASN A 94 14.20 60.95 -22.90
CA ASN A 94 15.35 60.83 -21.99
C ASN A 94 15.52 62.14 -21.22
N ILE A 95 14.88 62.23 -20.05
CA ILE A 95 15.27 63.20 -19.03
C ILE A 95 16.52 62.62 -18.35
N PRO A 96 17.68 63.30 -18.39
CA PRO A 96 18.84 62.86 -17.63
C PRO A 96 18.50 62.98 -16.14
N VAL A 97 18.15 61.84 -15.53
CA VAL A 97 17.97 61.74 -14.09
C VAL A 97 19.35 61.95 -13.47
N ASN A 98 19.58 63.12 -12.87
CA ASN A 98 20.80 63.40 -12.15
C ASN A 98 20.91 62.41 -10.97
N PRO A 99 21.87 61.45 -10.99
CA PRO A 99 22.01 60.42 -9.95
C PRO A 99 22.46 61.00 -8.60
N GLU A 100 22.79 62.30 -8.54
CA GLU A 100 23.15 62.98 -7.31
C GLU A 100 21.99 63.62 -6.56
N SER A 101 20.77 63.57 -7.11
CA SER A 101 19.57 64.02 -6.39
C SER A 101 19.45 63.26 -5.06
N SER A 102 19.64 63.99 -3.95
CA SER A 102 19.54 63.46 -2.58
C SER A 102 18.21 62.74 -2.35
N THR A 103 17.15 63.14 -3.06
CA THR A 103 15.84 62.51 -3.04
C THR A 103 15.84 61.09 -3.60
N ILE A 104 16.61 60.83 -4.68
CA ILE A 104 16.74 59.49 -5.27
C ILE A 104 17.61 58.59 -4.39
N LYS A 105 18.72 59.12 -3.86
CA LYS A 105 19.56 58.40 -2.89
C LYS A 105 18.76 58.02 -1.64
N ASN A 106 17.95 58.93 -1.11
CA ASN A 106 17.07 58.67 0.04
C ASN A 106 15.95 57.67 -0.28
N ALA A 107 15.36 57.72 -1.49
CA ALA A 107 14.35 56.74 -1.90
C ALA A 107 14.94 55.34 -2.09
N LEU A 108 16.15 55.23 -2.66
CA LEU A 108 16.87 53.96 -2.80
C LEU A 108 17.31 53.41 -1.43
N ALA A 109 17.78 54.28 -0.52
CA ALA A 109 18.11 53.88 0.85
C ALA A 109 16.87 53.39 1.61
N ARG A 110 15.73 54.08 1.51
CA ARG A 110 14.46 53.64 2.11
C ARG A 110 13.97 52.32 1.53
N ARG A 111 14.11 52.13 0.21
CA ARG A 111 13.73 50.88 -0.46
C ARG A 111 14.65 49.71 -0.08
N ALA A 112 15.95 49.98 0.12
CA ALA A 112 16.89 49.00 0.64
C ALA A 112 16.57 48.60 2.09
N LEU A 113 16.28 49.57 2.96
CA LEU A 113 15.88 49.35 4.36
C LEU A 113 14.53 48.62 4.48
N ALA A 114 13.55 48.96 3.62
CA ALA A 114 12.27 48.26 3.59
C ALA A 114 12.43 46.81 3.14
N LYS A 115 13.28 46.56 2.13
CA LYS A 115 13.62 45.22 1.67
C LYS A 115 14.37 44.43 2.74
N GLU A 116 15.28 45.06 3.47
CA GLU A 116 16.00 44.43 4.58
C GLU A 116 15.04 44.01 5.71
N LYS A 117 14.09 44.86 6.10
CA LYS A 117 13.04 44.49 7.07
C LYS A 117 12.08 43.41 6.56
N GLU A 118 11.75 43.43 5.28
CA GLU A 118 10.91 42.40 4.65
C GLU A 118 11.64 41.04 4.63
N ASP A 119 12.92 41.05 4.28
CA ASP A 119 13.79 39.87 4.32
C ASP A 119 13.89 39.33 5.76
N GLU A 120 14.08 40.18 6.78
CA GLU A 120 14.11 39.77 8.20
C GLU A 120 12.79 39.14 8.67
N ASN A 121 11.65 39.79 8.38
CA ASN A 121 10.34 39.23 8.71
C ASN A 121 10.07 37.90 7.99
N GLN A 122 10.59 37.74 6.76
CA GLN A 122 10.49 36.50 6.01
C GLN A 122 11.37 35.40 6.63
N VAL A 123 12.57 35.73 7.12
CA VAL A 123 13.43 34.78 7.85
C VAL A 123 12.76 34.29 9.14
N ASP A 124 12.17 35.19 9.92
CA ASP A 124 11.51 34.83 11.17
C ASP A 124 10.28 33.96 10.92
N LYS A 125 9.49 34.27 9.89
CA LYS A 125 8.40 33.42 9.46
C LYS A 125 8.88 32.03 9.05
N TRP A 126 9.93 31.94 8.23
CA TRP A 126 10.49 30.64 7.83
C TRP A 126 11.05 29.85 9.02
N ARG A 127 11.63 30.54 10.01
CA ARG A 127 12.12 29.93 11.24
C ARG A 127 10.96 29.33 12.04
N GLU A 128 9.84 30.04 12.19
CA GLU A 128 8.66 29.52 12.87
C GLU A 128 7.96 28.40 12.07
N ASP A 129 7.79 28.56 10.75
CA ASP A 129 7.22 27.53 9.87
C ASP A 129 8.06 26.24 9.92
N PHE A 130 9.40 26.36 9.89
CA PHE A 130 10.30 25.22 10.00
C PHE A 130 10.30 24.62 11.41
N LYS A 131 10.29 25.43 12.47
CA LYS A 131 10.14 24.92 13.85
C LYS A 131 8.84 24.14 13.99
N GLU A 132 7.73 24.67 13.49
CA GLU A 132 6.44 24.00 13.50
C GLU A 132 6.46 22.71 12.67
N ALA A 133 7.04 22.75 11.46
CA ALA A 133 7.23 21.55 10.64
C ALA A 133 8.12 20.49 11.30
N SER A 134 9.15 20.91 12.05
CA SER A 134 10.10 20.03 12.75
C SER A 134 9.55 19.48 14.08
N LYS A 135 8.57 20.15 14.69
CA LYS A 135 7.91 19.71 15.93
C LYS A 135 7.02 18.49 15.72
N TRP A 136 6.56 18.22 14.50
CA TRP A 136 5.90 16.96 14.19
C TRP A 136 6.91 15.82 14.32
N LEU A 137 6.60 14.85 15.18
CA LEU A 137 7.41 13.64 15.43
C LEU A 137 8.04 13.15 14.14
N GLU A 138 9.34 13.37 14.00
CA GLU A 138 10.03 13.01 12.77
C GLU A 138 9.89 11.51 12.55
N ALA A 139 9.34 11.15 11.39
CA ALA A 139 9.23 9.76 11.03
C ALA A 139 10.61 9.11 11.16
N PRO A 140 10.74 7.95 11.83
CA PRO A 140 12.06 7.37 12.08
C PRO A 140 12.88 7.06 10.82
N THR A 141 12.23 6.95 9.65
CA THR A 141 12.88 6.85 8.34
C THR A 141 13.52 8.17 7.91
N THR A 142 12.86 9.30 8.15
CA THR A 142 13.41 10.64 7.93
C THR A 142 14.63 10.85 8.82
N THR A 143 14.56 10.46 10.10
CA THR A 143 15.71 10.48 11.02
C THR A 143 16.88 9.67 10.47
N ALA A 144 16.64 8.42 10.04
CA ALA A 144 17.69 7.58 9.46
C ALA A 144 18.28 8.16 8.16
N HIS A 145 17.46 8.80 7.32
CA HIS A 145 17.94 9.48 6.12
C HIS A 145 18.75 10.73 6.44
N ARG A 146 18.35 11.50 7.45
CA ARG A 146 19.14 12.64 7.95
C ARG A 146 20.47 12.15 8.50
N ASP A 147 20.48 11.13 9.36
CA ASP A 147 21.70 10.59 9.95
C ASP A 147 22.65 10.07 8.88
N ARG A 148 22.12 9.44 7.82
CA ARG A 148 22.92 9.07 6.65
C ARG A 148 23.57 10.28 5.98
N ILE A 149 22.81 11.33 5.70
CA ILE A 149 23.35 12.55 5.07
C ILE A 149 24.35 13.25 5.98
N LYS A 150 24.11 13.26 7.29
CA LYS A 150 25.04 13.74 8.31
C LYS A 150 26.36 12.97 8.24
N THR A 151 26.32 11.63 8.29
CA THR A 151 27.51 10.77 8.18
C THR A 151 28.24 10.98 6.85
N HIS A 152 27.52 11.11 5.74
CA HIS A 152 28.13 11.41 4.44
C HIS A 152 28.87 12.75 4.44
N PHE A 153 28.30 13.78 5.09
CA PHE A 153 28.94 15.08 5.22
C PHE A 153 30.21 15.02 6.10
N LEU A 154 30.21 14.22 7.17
CA LEU A 154 31.41 13.96 7.99
C LEU A 154 32.53 13.31 7.16
N LEU A 155 32.19 12.27 6.38
CA LEU A 155 33.14 11.58 5.49
C LEU A 155 33.68 12.52 4.41
N PHE A 156 32.82 13.36 3.85
CA PHE A 156 33.23 14.38 2.89
C PHE A 156 34.22 15.37 3.49
N ILE A 157 33.95 15.89 4.69
CA ILE A 157 34.88 16.81 5.37
C ILE A 157 36.19 16.12 5.70
N GLN A 158 36.16 14.87 6.17
CA GLN A 158 37.38 14.08 6.39
C GLN A 158 38.25 14.04 5.13
N GLU A 159 37.65 13.71 3.98
CA GLU A 159 38.36 13.64 2.70
C GLU A 159 38.82 15.02 2.21
N ALA A 160 37.94 16.01 2.21
CA ALA A 160 38.19 17.35 1.68
C ALA A 160 39.19 18.16 2.53
N ALA A 161 39.21 17.95 3.85
CA ALA A 161 40.16 18.56 4.77
C ALA A 161 41.39 17.67 5.04
N LYS A 162 41.46 16.47 4.45
CA LYS A 162 42.55 15.49 4.62
C LYS A 162 42.80 15.12 6.09
N LEU A 163 41.73 14.91 6.85
CA LEU A 163 41.81 14.50 8.25
C LEU A 163 42.09 13.00 8.34
N GLU A 164 42.97 12.60 9.24
CA GLU A 164 43.28 11.18 9.47
C GLU A 164 42.08 10.46 10.11
N GLU A 165 41.36 11.14 10.99
CA GLU A 165 40.18 10.62 11.69
C GLU A 165 38.88 11.27 11.22
N LEU A 166 37.75 10.57 11.46
CA LEU A 166 36.44 11.11 11.16
C LEU A 166 36.16 12.32 12.07
N PRO A 167 35.84 13.51 11.53
CA PRO A 167 35.60 14.68 12.36
C PRO A 167 34.37 14.51 13.25
N THR A 168 34.37 15.21 14.39
CA THR A 168 33.19 15.32 15.25
C THR A 168 32.08 16.10 14.53
N VAL A 169 30.83 15.94 15.01
CA VAL A 169 29.68 16.67 14.43
C VAL A 169 29.86 18.17 14.61
N GLU A 170 30.36 18.59 15.76
CA GLU A 170 30.62 19.99 16.12
C GLU A 170 31.67 20.61 15.16
N TYR A 171 32.76 19.89 14.90
CA TYR A 171 33.78 20.35 13.95
C TYR A 171 33.20 20.48 12.54
N ALA A 172 32.58 19.41 12.04
CA ALA A 172 32.07 19.35 10.68
C ALA A 172 30.96 20.38 10.41
N PHE A 173 30.12 20.64 11.41
CA PHE A 173 29.03 21.60 11.32
C PHE A 173 29.37 22.99 11.88
N SER A 174 30.62 23.28 12.24
CA SER A 174 31.03 24.64 12.56
C SER A 174 30.70 25.62 11.42
N LEU A 175 30.37 26.86 11.75
CA LEU A 175 29.97 27.91 10.81
C LEU A 175 30.95 28.06 9.64
N GLU A 176 32.26 28.00 9.93
CA GLU A 176 33.32 28.07 8.93
C GLU A 176 33.28 26.87 7.96
N ASN A 177 33.23 25.65 8.49
CA ASN A 177 33.25 24.43 7.68
C ASN A 177 31.97 24.30 6.84
N VAL A 178 30.80 24.64 7.37
CA VAL A 178 29.55 24.61 6.59
C VAL A 178 29.62 25.62 5.44
N ARG A 179 30.09 26.85 5.69
CA ARG A 179 30.29 27.87 4.64
C ARG A 179 31.22 27.38 3.54
N LYS A 180 32.31 26.72 3.93
CA LYS A 180 33.36 26.27 3.01
C LYS A 180 32.97 25.04 2.19
N TYR A 181 32.27 24.08 2.81
CA TYR A 181 32.12 22.73 2.26
C TYR A 181 30.70 22.39 1.78
N ALA A 182 29.65 23.04 2.29
CA ALA A 182 28.27 22.63 1.98
C ALA A 182 27.91 22.68 0.49
N GLU A 183 28.40 23.68 -0.25
CA GLU A 183 28.13 23.82 -1.69
C GLU A 183 28.85 22.73 -2.52
N VAL A 184 30.07 22.37 -2.14
CA VAL A 184 30.90 21.37 -2.84
C VAL A 184 30.51 19.94 -2.47
N PHE A 185 29.80 19.76 -1.36
CA PHE A 185 29.34 18.44 -0.90
C PHE A 185 28.36 17.78 -1.88
N LEU A 186 27.38 18.50 -2.44
CA LEU A 186 26.37 17.89 -3.33
C LEU A 186 26.98 17.28 -4.62
N PRO A 187 27.95 17.93 -5.29
CA PRO A 187 28.74 17.30 -6.35
C PRO A 187 29.45 16.01 -5.92
N TRP A 188 30.08 16.02 -4.74
CA TRP A 188 30.77 14.85 -4.19
C TRP A 188 29.79 13.70 -3.89
N GLU A 189 28.69 14.01 -3.21
CA GLU A 189 27.62 13.06 -2.88
C GLU A 189 27.07 12.39 -4.14
N LEU A 190 26.81 13.18 -5.20
CA LEU A 190 26.33 12.69 -6.48
C LEU A 190 27.33 11.75 -7.19
N SER A 191 28.63 12.02 -7.07
CA SER A 191 29.68 11.27 -7.78
C SER A 191 30.12 10.00 -7.07
N ILE A 192 30.13 10.00 -5.72
CA ILE A 192 30.69 8.90 -4.92
C ILE A 192 29.61 8.08 -4.21
N MET A 193 28.69 8.74 -3.50
CA MET A 193 27.93 8.08 -2.44
C MET A 193 26.54 7.62 -2.87
N ILE A 194 25.89 8.29 -3.83
CA ILE A 194 24.54 7.88 -4.22
C ILE A 194 24.61 6.62 -5.10
N PRO A 195 24.11 5.46 -4.62
CA PRO A 195 24.13 4.25 -5.42
C PRO A 195 23.25 4.44 -6.66
N LYS A 196 23.86 4.25 -7.83
CA LYS A 196 23.14 4.21 -9.10
C LYS A 196 22.14 3.06 -9.08
N LYS A 197 20.87 3.35 -9.39
CA LYS A 197 19.84 2.30 -9.46
C LYS A 197 20.27 1.27 -10.52
N LYS A 198 20.03 -0.01 -10.25
CA LYS A 198 20.20 -1.08 -11.25
C LYS A 198 19.32 -0.72 -12.46
N ASN A 199 19.95 -0.35 -13.59
CA ASN A 199 19.36 0.13 -14.85
C ASN A 199 19.25 1.67 -15.04
N ASN A 200 19.72 2.50 -14.11
CA ASN A 200 19.87 3.94 -14.35
C ASN A 200 21.30 4.36 -14.02
N ASP A 201 22.02 4.84 -15.03
CA ASP A 201 23.41 5.29 -14.88
C ASP A 201 23.53 6.62 -14.11
N THR A 202 22.40 7.30 -13.89
CA THR A 202 22.32 8.59 -13.20
C THR A 202 21.25 8.59 -12.10
N VAL A 203 21.47 9.44 -11.11
CA VAL A 203 20.52 9.73 -10.02
C VAL A 203 19.41 10.63 -10.57
N LYS A 204 18.19 10.55 -10.01
CA LYS A 204 17.13 11.49 -10.39
C LYS A 204 17.30 12.84 -9.71
N ALA A 205 16.88 13.91 -10.39
CA ALA A 205 16.89 15.26 -9.85
C ALA A 205 16.12 15.36 -8.52
N VAL A 206 15.00 14.64 -8.40
CA VAL A 206 14.18 14.59 -7.18
C VAL A 206 14.95 14.01 -5.99
N SER A 207 15.77 12.98 -6.21
CA SER A 207 16.60 12.38 -5.15
C SER A 207 17.69 13.34 -4.68
N LEU A 208 18.31 14.09 -5.61
CA LEU A 208 19.29 15.11 -5.27
C LEU A 208 18.65 16.27 -4.47
N LEU A 209 17.44 16.70 -4.85
CA LEU A 209 16.66 17.69 -4.10
C LEU A 209 16.31 17.19 -2.68
N SER A 210 15.94 15.91 -2.52
CA SER A 210 15.71 15.31 -1.20
C SER A 210 16.98 15.32 -0.34
N ASN A 211 18.14 14.98 -0.91
CA ASN A 211 19.42 15.02 -0.19
C ASN A 211 19.79 16.46 0.21
N MET A 212 19.58 17.45 -0.67
CA MET A 212 19.76 18.87 -0.32
C MET A 212 18.85 19.29 0.83
N ALA A 213 17.57 18.90 0.82
CA ALA A 213 16.65 19.22 1.90
C ALA A 213 17.08 18.62 3.25
N LEU A 214 17.58 17.37 3.24
CA LEU A 214 18.12 16.71 4.44
C LEU A 214 19.42 17.35 4.93
N LEU A 215 20.29 17.80 4.02
CA LEU A 215 21.51 18.55 4.37
C LEU A 215 21.14 19.88 5.03
N VAL A 216 20.15 20.59 4.48
CA VAL A 216 19.65 21.84 5.05
C VAL A 216 19.08 21.62 6.45
N ASP A 217 18.35 20.52 6.67
CA ASP A 217 17.90 20.13 8.02
C ASP A 217 19.09 19.88 8.97
N CYS A 218 20.14 19.19 8.52
CA CYS A 218 21.37 19.03 9.29
C CYS A 218 22.03 20.38 9.63
N ILE A 219 22.14 21.29 8.66
CA ILE A 219 22.74 22.62 8.87
C ILE A 219 21.94 23.41 9.90
N VAL A 220 20.61 23.42 9.78
CA VAL A 220 19.75 24.11 10.76
C VAL A 220 19.96 23.57 12.17
N LYS A 221 20.06 22.24 12.32
CA LYS A 221 20.14 21.60 13.64
C LYS A 221 21.52 21.62 14.27
N PHE A 222 22.57 21.44 13.48
CA PHE A 222 23.92 21.18 13.99
C PHE A 222 24.89 22.34 13.76
N CYS A 223 24.55 23.34 12.95
CA CYS A 223 25.48 24.42 12.66
C CYS A 223 25.58 25.43 13.80
N GLU A 224 26.77 25.52 14.38
CA GLU A 224 27.13 26.39 15.51
C GLU A 224 28.30 27.30 15.15
N ASP A 225 28.37 28.49 15.75
CA ASP A 225 29.56 29.33 15.70
C ASP A 225 30.60 28.93 16.78
N GLU A 226 31.67 29.71 16.91
CA GLU A 226 32.72 29.49 17.91
C GLU A 226 32.22 29.60 19.36
N ASN A 227 31.08 30.27 19.58
CA ASN A 227 30.45 30.42 20.89
C ASN A 227 29.42 29.31 21.19
N GLY A 228 29.19 28.38 20.26
CA GLY A 228 28.16 27.36 20.35
C GLY A 228 26.74 27.86 20.02
N GLU A 229 26.60 29.07 19.47
CA GLU A 229 25.29 29.60 19.07
C GLU A 229 24.82 28.98 17.75
N LYS A 230 23.54 28.59 17.67
CA LYS A 230 22.94 27.98 16.49
C LYS A 230 22.82 28.96 15.32
N MET A 231 23.71 28.84 14.35
CA MET A 231 23.83 29.75 13.21
C MET A 231 23.27 29.21 11.89
N GLY A 232 22.79 27.96 11.85
CA GLY A 232 22.31 27.31 10.63
C GLY A 232 21.25 28.09 9.84
N PHE A 233 20.22 28.62 10.50
CA PHE A 233 19.20 29.45 9.85
C PHE A 233 19.76 30.77 9.30
N THR A 234 20.56 31.47 10.11
CA THR A 234 21.16 32.75 9.74
C THR A 234 22.06 32.55 8.52
N LEU A 235 22.83 31.46 8.49
CA LEU A 235 23.68 31.10 7.37
C LEU A 235 22.88 30.81 6.09
N LEU A 236 21.80 30.04 6.20
CA LEU A 236 20.94 29.69 5.06
C LEU A 236 20.22 30.90 4.47
N ALA A 237 19.68 31.77 5.32
CA ALA A 237 18.88 32.91 4.92
C ALA A 237 19.72 34.17 4.63
N LYS A 238 20.44 34.70 5.63
CA LYS A 238 21.26 35.92 5.51
C LYS A 238 22.59 35.67 4.79
N GLY A 239 23.20 34.50 5.01
CA GLY A 239 24.45 34.10 4.34
C GLY A 239 24.29 33.64 2.89
N GLY A 240 23.06 33.57 2.37
CA GLY A 240 22.78 33.18 0.98
C GLY A 240 23.01 31.69 0.66
N LEU A 241 23.37 30.86 1.65
CA LEU A 241 23.73 29.46 1.42
C LEU A 241 22.56 28.63 0.83
N TRP A 242 21.31 28.92 1.20
CA TRP A 242 20.16 28.24 0.58
C TRP A 242 20.07 28.49 -0.92
N ARG A 243 20.30 29.74 -1.35
CA ARG A 243 20.30 30.12 -2.77
C ARG A 243 21.45 29.43 -3.51
N ALA A 244 22.64 29.38 -2.90
CA ALA A 244 23.81 28.69 -3.44
C ALA A 244 23.55 27.19 -3.61
N LEU A 245 23.06 26.49 -2.58
CA LEU A 245 22.71 25.06 -2.66
C LEU A 245 21.67 24.78 -3.74
N LYS A 246 20.62 25.61 -3.86
CA LYS A 246 19.59 25.47 -4.90
C LYS A 246 20.16 25.70 -6.31
N ALA A 247 21.02 26.70 -6.47
CA ALA A 247 21.73 26.96 -7.72
C ALA A 247 22.64 25.77 -8.09
N GLN A 248 23.36 25.21 -7.12
CA GLN A 248 24.21 24.05 -7.30
C GLN A 248 23.42 22.80 -7.71
N VAL A 249 22.27 22.51 -7.07
CA VAL A 249 21.40 21.41 -7.50
C VAL A 249 20.92 21.63 -8.93
N THR A 250 20.51 22.84 -9.28
CA THR A 250 20.08 23.17 -10.64
C THR A 250 21.22 22.94 -11.64
N HIS A 251 22.41 23.45 -11.33
CA HIS A 251 23.62 23.23 -12.13
C HIS A 251 23.90 21.73 -12.32
N LEU A 252 23.94 20.94 -11.25
CA LEU A 252 24.17 19.49 -11.32
C LEU A 252 23.10 18.75 -12.15
N VAL A 253 21.83 19.16 -12.03
CA VAL A 253 20.74 18.59 -12.84
C VAL A 253 20.95 18.85 -14.32
N HIS A 254 21.45 20.04 -14.69
CA HIS A 254 21.77 20.39 -16.07
C HIS A 254 23.04 19.68 -16.56
N THR A 255 24.14 19.77 -15.80
CA THR A 255 25.47 19.25 -16.16
C THR A 255 25.49 17.72 -16.29
N HIS A 256 24.78 17.01 -15.41
CA HIS A 256 24.71 15.54 -15.46
C HIS A 256 23.45 15.01 -16.16
N HIS A 257 22.67 15.88 -16.79
CA HIS A 257 21.40 15.52 -17.46
C HIS A 257 20.47 14.66 -16.59
N LEU A 258 20.35 15.00 -15.30
CA LEU A 258 19.58 14.20 -14.35
C LEU A 258 18.09 14.21 -14.72
N GLY A 259 17.45 13.04 -14.68
CA GLY A 259 16.02 12.90 -14.99
C GLY A 259 15.16 13.76 -14.05
N ARG A 260 14.43 14.73 -14.64
CA ARG A 260 13.53 15.66 -13.93
C ARG A 260 12.13 15.08 -13.72
N SER A 261 11.71 14.18 -14.60
CA SER A 261 10.44 13.49 -14.47
C SER A 261 10.49 12.51 -13.29
N ARG A 262 9.42 12.53 -12.49
CA ARG A 262 9.17 11.46 -11.54
C ARG A 262 9.06 10.15 -12.33
N ASP A 263 9.53 9.05 -11.72
CA ASP A 263 9.21 7.73 -12.29
C ASP A 263 7.68 7.66 -12.40
N PRO A 264 7.13 7.21 -13.54
CA PRO A 264 5.70 7.00 -13.65
C PRO A 264 5.26 6.11 -12.49
N LYS A 265 4.12 6.44 -11.88
CA LYS A 265 3.56 5.55 -10.86
C LYS A 265 3.23 4.23 -11.52
N LEU A 266 3.50 3.18 -10.78
CA LEU A 266 3.40 1.82 -11.25
C LEU A 266 2.20 1.21 -10.58
N TYR A 267 1.35 0.60 -11.39
CA TYR A 267 0.09 0.04 -10.99
C TYR A 267 0.15 -1.47 -11.19
N LEU A 268 -0.27 -2.23 -10.19
CA LEU A 268 -0.34 -3.68 -10.24
C LEU A 268 -1.76 -4.09 -9.84
N GLY A 269 -2.65 -4.06 -10.83
CA GLY A 269 -4.07 -4.35 -10.66
C GLY A 269 -4.44 -5.81 -10.77
N ARG A 270 -5.74 -6.06 -11.00
CA ARG A 270 -6.38 -7.38 -11.03
C ARG A 270 -5.63 -8.41 -11.90
N PRO A 271 -5.32 -8.13 -13.18
CA PRO A 271 -4.70 -9.14 -14.04
C PRO A 271 -3.24 -9.45 -13.65
N GLY A 272 -2.49 -8.43 -13.26
CA GLY A 272 -1.10 -8.61 -12.85
C GLY A 272 -1.00 -9.45 -11.57
N LEU A 273 -1.91 -9.22 -10.63
CA LEU A 273 -1.94 -10.01 -9.40
C LEU A 273 -2.40 -11.46 -9.65
N TRP A 274 -3.36 -11.68 -10.56
CA TRP A 274 -3.78 -13.02 -11.00
C TRP A 274 -2.57 -13.84 -11.48
N VAL A 275 -1.74 -13.27 -12.37
CA VAL A 275 -0.53 -13.94 -12.89
C VAL A 275 0.45 -14.27 -11.76
N ILE A 276 0.68 -13.33 -10.83
CA ILE A 276 1.59 -13.54 -9.70
C ILE A 276 1.10 -14.69 -8.82
N ILE A 277 -0.18 -14.68 -8.44
CA ILE A 277 -0.75 -15.71 -7.56
C ILE A 277 -0.70 -17.07 -8.23
N ASN A 278 -1.06 -17.15 -9.51
CA ASN A 278 -1.02 -18.40 -10.26
C ASN A 278 0.41 -18.98 -10.31
N ASP A 279 1.41 -18.16 -10.66
CA ASP A 279 2.82 -18.59 -10.67
C ASP A 279 3.29 -19.04 -9.28
N MET A 280 2.90 -18.32 -8.21
CA MET A 280 3.21 -18.70 -6.83
C MET A 280 2.66 -20.08 -6.45
N LEU A 281 1.43 -20.37 -6.85
CA LEU A 281 0.77 -21.63 -6.55
C LEU A 281 1.38 -22.77 -7.37
N GLN A 282 1.59 -22.60 -8.67
CA GLN A 282 2.22 -23.62 -9.53
C GLN A 282 3.61 -24.02 -9.01
N GLU A 283 4.44 -23.06 -8.58
CA GLU A 283 5.78 -23.34 -8.05
C GLU A 283 5.81 -24.16 -6.76
N THR A 284 4.70 -24.15 -6.03
CA THR A 284 4.59 -24.72 -4.68
C THR A 284 3.68 -25.94 -4.61
N GLU A 285 3.16 -26.40 -5.75
CA GLU A 285 2.25 -27.53 -5.87
C GLU A 285 2.74 -28.79 -5.14
N ASN A 286 4.04 -29.09 -5.25
CA ASN A 286 4.63 -30.29 -4.64
C ASN A 286 5.40 -30.03 -3.33
N LYS A 287 5.25 -28.84 -2.72
CA LYS A 287 6.09 -28.39 -1.60
C LYS A 287 5.27 -27.76 -0.49
N GLY A 288 4.72 -28.60 0.40
CA GLY A 288 3.82 -28.18 1.49
C GLY A 288 4.26 -26.93 2.28
N PRO A 289 5.50 -26.83 2.83
CA PRO A 289 5.91 -25.64 3.59
C PRO A 289 6.02 -24.37 2.72
N GLN A 290 6.34 -24.53 1.43
CA GLN A 290 6.37 -23.42 0.49
C GLN A 290 4.96 -23.00 0.07
N ARG A 291 4.03 -23.97 -0.05
CA ARG A 291 2.61 -23.73 -0.33
C ARG A 291 1.99 -22.85 0.74
N GLN A 292 2.27 -23.16 2.01
CA GLN A 292 1.83 -22.33 3.13
C GLN A 292 2.32 -20.88 3.04
N VAL A 293 3.59 -20.67 2.67
CA VAL A 293 4.15 -19.33 2.46
C VAL A 293 3.52 -18.63 1.25
N ALA A 294 3.23 -19.38 0.18
CA ALA A 294 2.55 -18.85 -1.00
C ALA A 294 1.12 -18.39 -0.69
N ILE A 295 0.35 -19.19 0.05
CA ILE A 295 -1.01 -18.83 0.52
C ILE A 295 -0.96 -17.55 1.35
N GLN A 296 -0.02 -17.45 2.31
CA GLN A 296 0.15 -16.23 3.10
C GLN A 296 0.48 -15.01 2.22
N GLY A 297 1.38 -15.20 1.24
CA GLY A 297 1.76 -14.16 0.30
C GLY A 297 0.60 -13.65 -0.54
N ALA A 298 -0.19 -14.57 -1.11
CA ALA A 298 -1.40 -14.28 -1.85
C ALA A 298 -2.42 -13.54 -0.97
N THR A 299 -2.67 -14.03 0.25
CA THR A 299 -3.57 -13.39 1.23
C THR A 299 -3.17 -11.93 1.48
N LYS A 300 -1.88 -11.64 1.70
CA LYS A 300 -1.39 -10.27 1.87
C LYS A 300 -1.63 -9.39 0.65
N MET A 301 -1.39 -9.91 -0.55
CA MET A 301 -1.55 -9.13 -1.78
C MET A 301 -3.03 -8.85 -2.06
N LEU A 302 -3.91 -9.83 -1.88
CA LEU A 302 -5.36 -9.68 -2.00
C LEU A 302 -5.92 -8.70 -0.97
N LEU A 303 -5.41 -8.75 0.27
CA LEU A 303 -5.79 -7.78 1.28
C LEU A 303 -5.45 -6.35 0.84
N ALA A 304 -4.25 -6.09 0.30
CA ALA A 304 -3.94 -4.79 -0.28
C ALA A 304 -4.76 -4.44 -1.54
N LEU A 305 -5.06 -5.43 -2.37
CA LEU A 305 -5.90 -5.25 -3.55
C LEU A 305 -7.28 -4.72 -3.15
N ILE A 306 -7.87 -5.26 -2.09
CA ILE A 306 -9.25 -4.95 -1.69
C ILE A 306 -9.32 -3.72 -0.77
N THR A 307 -8.45 -3.64 0.23
CA THR A 307 -8.54 -2.62 1.29
C THR A 307 -7.60 -1.43 1.09
N SER A 308 -6.70 -1.48 0.09
CA SER A 308 -5.66 -0.46 -0.10
C SER A 308 -4.73 -0.29 1.12
N GLN A 309 -4.62 -1.31 1.97
CA GLN A 309 -3.73 -1.28 3.14
C GLN A 309 -2.26 -1.14 2.73
N ARG A 310 -1.48 -0.46 3.57
CA ARG A 310 -0.02 -0.36 3.38
C ARG A 310 0.63 -1.69 3.73
N GLY A 311 1.79 -1.98 3.13
CA GLY A 311 2.61 -3.11 3.55
C GLY A 311 3.05 -3.01 5.01
N SER A 312 3.13 -1.78 5.56
CA SER A 312 3.39 -1.49 6.98
C SER A 312 2.19 -1.66 7.90
N SER A 313 0.99 -1.80 7.33
CA SER A 313 -0.18 -2.27 8.06
C SER A 313 -0.05 -3.80 8.16
N ASN A 314 0.15 -4.48 7.03
CA ASN A 314 0.23 -5.95 6.94
C ASN A 314 1.55 -6.59 7.41
N GLY A 315 2.42 -5.81 8.01
CA GLY A 315 3.71 -6.25 8.50
C GLY A 315 4.35 -5.15 9.33
N VAL A 316 5.15 -5.56 10.29
CA VAL A 316 5.77 -4.61 11.21
C VAL A 316 6.82 -3.81 10.42
N PRO A 317 6.81 -2.47 10.48
CA PRO A 317 7.76 -1.67 9.71
C PRO A 317 9.20 -1.85 10.19
N ARG A 318 9.40 -2.26 11.45
CA ARG A 318 10.70 -2.48 12.07
C ARG A 318 10.67 -3.59 13.09
N GLU A 319 11.78 -4.29 13.22
CA GLU A 319 11.93 -5.42 14.13
C GLU A 319 11.71 -5.04 15.63
N ASN A 320 11.91 -3.77 16.00
CA ASN A 320 11.67 -3.28 17.36
C ASN A 320 10.20 -2.92 17.66
N LEU A 321 9.33 -2.91 16.66
CA LEU A 321 7.88 -2.68 16.81
C LEU A 321 7.08 -3.98 16.70
N ARG A 322 7.76 -5.13 16.89
CA ARG A 322 7.22 -6.49 16.68
C ARG A 322 5.90 -6.76 17.39
N GLU A 323 5.71 -6.15 18.56
CA GLU A 323 4.50 -6.29 19.39
C GLU A 323 3.26 -5.65 18.76
N LEU A 324 3.43 -4.80 17.74
CA LEU A 324 2.37 -4.01 17.10
C LEU A 324 1.84 -4.63 15.79
N GLY A 325 2.24 -5.85 15.44
CA GLY A 325 1.73 -6.53 14.25
C GLY A 325 0.26 -6.95 14.40
N TYR A 326 -0.43 -7.21 13.28
CA TYR A 326 -1.76 -7.86 13.34
C TYR A 326 -1.65 -9.18 14.06
N ALA A 327 -2.32 -9.30 15.20
CA ALA A 327 -2.57 -10.54 15.89
C ALA A 327 -3.84 -11.23 15.35
N ILE A 328 -3.96 -12.53 15.60
CA ILE A 328 -5.12 -13.33 15.15
C ILE A 328 -6.43 -12.86 15.80
N ARG A 329 -6.38 -12.35 17.03
CA ARG A 329 -7.54 -11.76 17.73
C ARG A 329 -8.28 -10.65 16.97
N HIS A 330 -7.63 -10.05 15.99
CA HIS A 330 -8.21 -8.96 15.19
C HIS A 330 -9.03 -9.46 14.00
N ILE A 331 -9.26 -10.77 13.90
CA ILE A 331 -9.89 -11.41 12.75
C ILE A 331 -11.03 -12.28 13.24
N ARG A 332 -12.14 -12.26 12.50
CA ARG A 332 -13.22 -13.22 12.66
C ARG A 332 -13.55 -13.84 11.31
N VAL A 333 -13.81 -15.14 11.31
CA VAL A 333 -14.19 -15.91 10.12
C VAL A 333 -15.62 -16.37 10.30
N VAL A 334 -16.53 -15.76 9.55
CA VAL A 334 -17.96 -16.05 9.59
C VAL A 334 -18.32 -16.86 8.36
N ARG A 335 -18.99 -18.00 8.55
CA ARG A 335 -19.54 -18.82 7.49
C ARG A 335 -20.90 -18.24 7.08
N LEU A 336 -21.06 -17.93 5.79
CA LEU A 336 -22.33 -17.46 5.22
C LEU A 336 -23.11 -18.58 4.52
N GLY A 337 -22.41 -19.64 4.12
CA GLY A 337 -22.99 -20.75 3.35
C GLY A 337 -21.96 -21.85 3.13
N TYR A 338 -22.27 -22.82 2.27
CA TYR A 338 -21.29 -23.84 1.88
C TYR A 338 -20.15 -23.19 1.07
N ALA A 339 -18.90 -23.39 1.50
CA ALA A 339 -17.70 -22.76 0.95
C ALA A 339 -17.71 -21.21 0.84
N LYS A 340 -18.68 -20.52 1.47
CA LYS A 340 -18.83 -19.06 1.42
C LYS A 340 -18.53 -18.45 2.79
N TYR A 341 -17.58 -17.51 2.82
CA TYR A 341 -17.08 -16.91 4.06
C TYR A 341 -17.13 -15.38 4.01
N MET A 342 -17.18 -14.78 5.19
CA MET A 342 -16.95 -13.37 5.42
C MET A 342 -15.83 -13.22 6.44
N ILE A 343 -14.85 -12.37 6.14
CA ILE A 343 -13.73 -12.08 7.04
C ILE A 343 -13.90 -10.68 7.60
N TYR A 344 -14.10 -10.58 8.91
CA TYR A 344 -14.07 -9.29 9.60
C TYR A 344 -12.64 -9.02 10.08
N LEU A 345 -12.12 -7.86 9.72
CA LEU A 345 -10.80 -7.38 10.08
C LEU A 345 -10.94 -6.12 10.92
N THR A 346 -10.33 -6.14 12.09
CA THR A 346 -10.24 -4.97 12.99
C THR A 346 -8.79 -4.50 13.03
N GLN A 347 -8.56 -3.19 12.90
CA GLN A 347 -7.22 -2.64 12.79
C GLN A 347 -7.03 -1.47 13.74
N ASP A 348 -6.45 -1.77 14.89
CA ASP A 348 -6.25 -0.79 15.98
C ASP A 348 -5.11 0.21 15.65
N GLU A 349 -4.21 -0.17 14.74
CA GLU A 349 -3.06 0.64 14.31
C GLU A 349 -3.02 0.81 12.79
N PHE A 350 -4.13 1.27 12.22
CA PHE A 350 -4.18 1.45 10.77
C PHE A 350 -3.33 2.64 10.33
N LYS A 351 -2.19 2.37 9.67
CA LYS A 351 -1.26 3.41 9.22
C LYS A 351 -1.73 4.12 7.96
N GLY A 352 -2.33 5.27 8.20
CA GLY A 352 -2.71 6.24 7.18
C GLY A 352 -1.56 7.00 6.56
N CYS A 353 -0.65 7.54 7.38
CA CYS A 353 0.57 8.21 6.96
C CYS A 353 1.78 7.77 7.82
N PHE A 354 3.01 8.09 7.41
CA PHE A 354 4.20 7.73 8.18
C PHE A 354 4.36 8.55 9.48
N ALA A 355 3.74 9.73 9.54
CA ALA A 355 3.93 10.69 10.62
C ALA A 355 2.97 10.46 11.81
N GLN A 356 1.84 9.80 11.58
CA GLN A 356 0.84 9.54 12.60
C GLN A 356 0.47 8.06 12.52
N ALA A 357 0.93 7.28 13.50
CA ALA A 357 0.16 6.11 13.90
C ALA A 357 -1.09 6.66 14.58
N THR A 358 -2.06 7.08 13.77
CA THR A 358 -3.40 7.34 14.26
C THR A 358 -3.89 6.03 14.85
N THR A 359 -4.32 6.05 16.11
CA THR A 359 -5.01 4.94 16.77
C THR A 359 -6.43 4.75 16.22
N ASP A 360 -6.63 5.10 14.95
CA ASP A 360 -7.93 5.09 14.31
C ASP A 360 -8.24 3.64 14.01
N LEU A 361 -9.15 3.11 14.83
CA LEU A 361 -9.69 1.78 14.70
C LEU A 361 -10.42 1.68 13.36
N GLN A 362 -9.95 0.80 12.48
CA GLN A 362 -10.61 0.54 11.21
C GLN A 362 -11.22 -0.86 11.22
N HIS A 363 -12.51 -0.93 10.87
CA HIS A 363 -13.23 -2.18 10.66
C HIS A 363 -13.45 -2.38 9.17
N SER A 364 -13.14 -3.57 8.67
CA SER A 364 -13.37 -3.96 7.28
C SER A 364 -14.04 -5.33 7.26
N ALA A 365 -15.06 -5.49 6.43
CA ALA A 365 -15.64 -6.79 6.10
C ALA A 365 -15.21 -7.17 4.67
N LEU A 366 -14.61 -8.35 4.52
CA LEU A 366 -14.28 -8.92 3.22
C LEU A 366 -15.30 -10.00 2.92
N ALA A 367 -16.11 -9.79 1.89
CA ALA A 367 -16.96 -10.82 1.32
C ALA A 367 -16.18 -11.63 0.27
N GLY A 368 -16.62 -12.87 0.03
CA GLY A 368 -16.19 -13.66 -1.11
C GLY A 368 -16.58 -13.00 -2.44
N VAL A 369 -15.96 -13.46 -3.53
CA VAL A 369 -16.29 -12.98 -4.87
C VAL A 369 -17.70 -13.41 -5.28
N LEU A 370 -18.29 -12.77 -6.28
CA LEU A 370 -19.60 -13.14 -6.82
C LEU A 370 -19.47 -13.92 -8.13
N TYR A 371 -18.37 -13.73 -8.88
CA TYR A 371 -18.21 -14.35 -10.18
C TYR A 371 -17.03 -15.33 -10.25
N ALA A 372 -17.25 -16.46 -10.90
CA ALA A 372 -16.30 -17.56 -11.05
C ALA A 372 -14.92 -17.14 -11.58
N HIS A 373 -14.89 -16.24 -12.58
CA HIS A 373 -13.63 -15.78 -13.17
C HIS A 373 -12.72 -15.00 -12.19
N ASN A 374 -13.28 -14.56 -11.06
CA ASN A 374 -12.55 -13.90 -9.98
C ASN A 374 -12.19 -14.84 -8.80
N ALA A 375 -12.54 -16.13 -8.85
CA ALA A 375 -12.36 -17.05 -7.71
C ALA A 375 -10.93 -17.10 -7.16
N ILE A 376 -9.91 -17.05 -8.03
CA ILE A 376 -8.49 -17.02 -7.60
C ILE A 376 -8.09 -15.71 -6.88
N LEU A 377 -8.93 -14.69 -6.94
CA LEU A 377 -8.78 -13.43 -6.22
C LEU A 377 -9.69 -13.34 -4.99
N ASP A 378 -10.37 -14.45 -4.64
CA ASP A 378 -11.20 -14.50 -3.45
C ASP A 378 -10.37 -14.45 -2.18
N SER A 379 -10.28 -13.26 -1.59
CA SER A 379 -9.52 -13.05 -0.36
C SER A 379 -10.02 -13.90 0.81
N THR A 380 -11.31 -14.25 0.86
CA THR A 380 -11.88 -14.98 1.99
C THR A 380 -11.45 -16.44 1.98
N LEU A 381 -11.38 -17.07 0.81
CA LEU A 381 -10.86 -18.44 0.65
C LEU A 381 -9.37 -18.51 0.96
N PHE A 382 -8.58 -17.55 0.48
CA PHE A 382 -7.15 -17.48 0.82
C PHE A 382 -6.92 -17.25 2.31
N PHE A 383 -7.75 -16.42 2.96
CA PHE A 383 -7.71 -16.23 4.41
C PHE A 383 -8.06 -17.50 5.18
N ALA A 384 -9.14 -18.19 4.80
CA ALA A 384 -9.53 -19.46 5.41
C ALA A 384 -8.41 -20.51 5.24
N ALA A 385 -7.89 -20.67 4.02
CA ALA A 385 -6.79 -21.57 3.73
C ALA A 385 -5.52 -21.22 4.51
N HIS A 386 -5.21 -19.93 4.67
CA HIS A 386 -4.10 -19.46 5.50
C HIS A 386 -4.28 -19.88 6.96
N CYS A 387 -5.48 -19.69 7.52
CA CYS A 387 -5.79 -20.06 8.90
C CYS A 387 -5.74 -21.58 9.14
N ILE A 388 -6.25 -22.38 8.20
CA ILE A 388 -6.20 -23.85 8.24
C ILE A 388 -4.75 -24.33 8.16
N SER A 389 -3.99 -23.83 7.19
CA SER A 389 -2.60 -24.25 6.99
C SER A 389 -1.72 -24.00 8.23
N ARG A 390 -2.03 -22.96 9.00
CA ARG A 390 -1.36 -22.60 10.25
C ARG A 390 -1.96 -23.24 11.49
N LYS A 391 -3.00 -24.07 11.34
CA LYS A 391 -3.74 -24.71 12.43
C LYS A 391 -4.23 -23.69 13.47
N LEU A 392 -4.72 -22.54 13.01
CA LEU A 392 -5.12 -21.41 13.87
C LEU A 392 -6.50 -21.62 14.50
N PHE A 393 -7.36 -22.42 13.89
CA PHE A 393 -8.69 -22.71 14.41
C PHE A 393 -8.62 -23.65 15.63
N LYS A 394 -9.64 -23.55 16.50
CA LYS A 394 -9.81 -24.42 17.66
C LYS A 394 -9.97 -25.88 17.23
N VAL A 395 -10.78 -26.11 16.19
CA VAL A 395 -10.87 -27.42 15.53
C VAL A 395 -9.72 -27.58 14.54
N LYS A 396 -9.07 -28.74 14.56
CA LYS A 396 -7.99 -29.09 13.64
C LYS A 396 -8.59 -29.94 12.53
N TYR A 397 -8.79 -29.34 11.36
CA TYR A 397 -9.32 -30.05 10.20
C TYR A 397 -8.23 -30.92 9.56
N GLU A 398 -8.58 -32.16 9.22
CA GLU A 398 -7.66 -33.13 8.60
C GLU A 398 -7.62 -33.02 7.07
N ASP A 399 -8.69 -32.49 6.49
CA ASP A 399 -8.86 -32.25 5.06
C ASP A 399 -9.87 -31.12 4.78
N VAL A 400 -10.14 -30.86 3.50
CA VAL A 400 -11.09 -29.84 3.05
C VAL A 400 -12.54 -30.24 3.33
N PRO A 401 -13.00 -31.48 3.05
CA PRO A 401 -14.35 -31.91 3.41
C PRO A 401 -14.69 -31.70 4.90
N ALA A 402 -13.78 -32.04 5.82
CA ALA A 402 -13.97 -31.81 7.25
C ALA A 402 -14.13 -30.31 7.59
N PHE A 403 -13.43 -29.43 6.87
CA PHE A 403 -13.59 -27.99 7.03
C PHE A 403 -14.94 -27.49 6.49
N LEU A 404 -15.35 -27.96 5.31
CA LEU A 404 -16.62 -27.57 4.69
C LEU A 404 -17.85 -28.10 5.45
N ALA A 405 -17.70 -29.24 6.14
CA ALA A 405 -18.72 -29.82 7.01
C ALA A 405 -18.97 -29.00 8.30
N ASP A 406 -18.13 -28.02 8.64
CA ASP A 406 -18.26 -27.25 9.87
C ASP A 406 -19.39 -26.23 9.81
N THR A 407 -20.54 -26.57 10.39
CA THR A 407 -21.78 -25.76 10.34
C THR A 407 -21.79 -24.54 11.26
N ARG A 408 -20.71 -24.27 12.01
CA ARG A 408 -20.68 -23.11 12.91
C ARG A 408 -20.72 -21.80 12.12
N ALA A 409 -21.58 -20.89 12.55
CA ALA A 409 -21.71 -19.56 11.94
C ALA A 409 -20.40 -18.74 12.06
N GLU A 410 -19.69 -18.85 13.18
CA GLU A 410 -18.35 -18.29 13.36
C GLU A 410 -17.38 -19.41 13.69
N ILE A 411 -16.27 -19.50 12.95
CA ILE A 411 -15.26 -20.55 13.15
C ILE A 411 -14.29 -20.07 14.24
N PRO A 412 -14.28 -20.69 15.44
CA PRO A 412 -13.50 -20.17 16.56
C PRO A 412 -11.99 -20.41 16.37
N PHE A 413 -11.20 -19.39 16.66
CA PHE A 413 -9.75 -19.50 16.76
C PHE A 413 -9.32 -20.23 18.05
N ASP A 414 -8.15 -20.85 17.99
CA ASP A 414 -7.47 -21.44 19.14
C ASP A 414 -7.06 -20.33 20.12
N PRO A 415 -7.57 -20.32 21.37
CA PRO A 415 -7.28 -19.26 22.34
C PRO A 415 -5.79 -19.06 22.59
N SER A 416 -5.00 -20.13 22.50
CA SER A 416 -3.55 -20.10 22.71
C SER A 416 -2.79 -19.34 21.61
N LYS A 417 -3.43 -19.10 20.47
CA LYS A 417 -2.82 -18.48 19.28
C LYS A 417 -3.34 -17.07 19.01
N LEU A 418 -4.27 -16.55 19.81
CA LEU A 418 -4.88 -15.24 19.54
C LEU A 418 -3.86 -14.08 19.46
N ASP A 419 -2.75 -14.20 20.19
CA ASP A 419 -1.67 -13.22 20.21
C ASP A 419 -0.55 -13.51 19.18
N GLU A 420 -0.59 -14.66 18.49
CA GLU A 420 0.34 -14.89 17.40
C GLU A 420 0.07 -13.90 16.26
N PRO A 421 1.11 -13.46 15.53
CA PRO A 421 0.91 -12.57 14.41
C PRO A 421 0.17 -13.31 13.29
N LEU A 422 -0.82 -12.66 12.67
CA LEU A 422 -1.56 -13.14 11.50
C LEU A 422 -0.62 -13.55 10.37
N PHE A 423 0.42 -12.74 10.14
CA PHE A 423 1.38 -12.97 9.07
C PHE A 423 2.79 -13.23 9.62
N GLY A 424 3.22 -14.48 9.54
CA GLY A 424 4.53 -14.93 10.01
C GLY A 424 5.68 -14.55 9.07
N LYS A 425 6.86 -14.32 9.63
CA LYS A 425 8.11 -14.10 8.89
C LYS A 425 8.54 -15.42 8.24
N CYS A 426 8.74 -15.38 6.93
CA CYS A 426 9.14 -16.55 6.17
C CYS A 426 10.65 -16.84 6.36
N LEU A 427 11.02 -18.11 6.36
CA LEU A 427 12.41 -18.54 6.23
C LEU A 427 12.95 -18.18 4.84
N LYS A 428 14.28 -18.09 4.72
CA LYS A 428 14.94 -17.87 3.42
C LYS A 428 14.52 -18.96 2.43
N GLY A 429 14.19 -18.55 1.21
CA GLY A 429 13.70 -19.44 0.16
C GLY A 429 12.24 -19.90 0.32
N GLY A 430 11.49 -19.34 1.28
CA GLY A 430 10.07 -19.64 1.44
C GLY A 430 9.78 -21.01 2.06
N ASN A 431 10.75 -21.62 2.73
CA ASN A 431 10.62 -22.98 3.30
C ASN A 431 9.85 -23.03 4.63
N GLY A 432 8.74 -22.30 4.74
CA GLY A 432 7.96 -22.15 5.97
C GLY A 432 8.29 -20.89 6.78
N PHE A 433 7.94 -20.90 8.06
CA PHE A 433 8.05 -19.75 8.95
C PHE A 433 9.18 -19.87 9.97
N VAL A 434 9.73 -18.73 10.40
CA VAL A 434 10.66 -18.68 11.54
C VAL A 434 9.93 -19.12 12.80
N GLN A 435 10.58 -19.96 13.63
CA GLN A 435 10.05 -20.43 14.92
C GLN A 435 10.82 -19.81 16.09
N PRO A 436 10.14 -19.35 17.17
CA PRO A 436 8.68 -19.19 17.27
C PRO A 436 8.15 -18.21 16.21
N ILE A 437 6.86 -18.31 15.87
CA ILE A 437 6.27 -17.47 14.82
C ILE A 437 6.40 -15.99 15.21
N ILE A 438 7.17 -15.25 14.41
CA ILE A 438 7.35 -13.81 14.55
C ILE A 438 6.71 -13.08 13.37
N ALA A 439 6.29 -11.84 13.59
CA ALA A 439 5.60 -11.06 12.56
C ALA A 439 6.51 -10.79 11.34
N SER A 440 5.92 -10.86 10.16
CA SER A 440 6.58 -10.47 8.90
C SER A 440 6.80 -8.96 8.87
N THR A 441 7.91 -8.53 8.26
CA THR A 441 8.20 -7.10 8.06
C THR A 441 7.53 -6.58 6.80
N SER A 442 7.20 -5.28 6.77
CA SER A 442 6.65 -4.64 5.56
C SER A 442 7.58 -4.70 4.35
N GLU A 443 8.89 -4.67 4.60
CA GLU A 443 9.94 -4.86 3.59
C GLU A 443 9.85 -6.27 2.98
N SER A 444 9.71 -7.30 3.82
CA SER A 444 9.58 -8.68 3.32
C SER A 444 8.34 -8.88 2.46
N ALA A 445 7.22 -8.21 2.77
CA ALA A 445 6.04 -8.23 1.91
C ALA A 445 6.29 -7.54 0.56
N SER A 446 7.01 -6.42 0.55
CA SER A 446 7.37 -5.71 -0.69
C SER A 446 8.36 -6.49 -1.54
N ASP A 447 9.34 -7.14 -0.92
CA ASP A 447 10.31 -8.00 -1.60
C ASP A 447 9.67 -9.26 -2.17
N LEU A 448 8.67 -9.84 -1.48
CA LEU A 448 7.91 -10.97 -1.99
C LEU A 448 7.19 -10.62 -3.30
N VAL A 449 6.44 -9.51 -3.32
CA VAL A 449 5.75 -9.02 -4.54
C VAL A 449 6.78 -8.74 -5.64
N ALA A 450 7.89 -8.10 -5.30
CA ALA A 450 8.95 -7.76 -6.24
C ALA A 450 9.61 -8.98 -6.86
N TYR A 451 9.87 -10.01 -6.04
CA TYR A 451 10.43 -11.27 -6.49
C TYR A 451 9.49 -11.97 -7.45
N HIS A 452 8.22 -12.13 -7.11
CA HIS A 452 7.27 -12.83 -7.98
C HIS A 452 6.92 -12.02 -9.22
N CYS A 453 6.85 -10.69 -9.17
CA CYS A 453 6.76 -9.88 -10.40
C CYS A 453 7.91 -10.22 -11.35
N GLN A 454 9.15 -10.21 -10.87
CA GLN A 454 10.31 -10.53 -11.72
C GLN A 454 10.27 -11.97 -12.24
N LYS A 455 9.79 -12.90 -11.42
CA LYS A 455 9.69 -14.31 -11.78
C LYS A 455 8.64 -14.56 -12.86
N SER A 456 7.50 -13.90 -12.74
CA SER A 456 6.42 -13.91 -13.73
C SER A 456 6.75 -13.16 -15.02
N GLY A 457 7.92 -12.54 -15.12
CA GLY A 457 8.33 -11.73 -16.27
C GLY A 457 7.86 -10.27 -16.21
N MET A 458 7.16 -9.86 -15.17
CA MET A 458 6.78 -8.47 -14.95
C MET A 458 7.96 -7.61 -14.49
N GLN A 459 7.82 -6.28 -14.63
CA GLN A 459 8.76 -5.35 -14.03
C GLN A 459 8.73 -5.49 -12.50
N ARG A 460 9.89 -5.45 -11.84
CA ARG A 460 10.00 -5.49 -10.37
C ARG A 460 9.11 -4.41 -9.74
N ARG A 461 8.05 -4.81 -9.04
CA ARG A 461 7.14 -3.91 -8.29
C ARG A 461 7.12 -4.30 -6.82
N GLY A 462 7.11 -3.31 -5.93
CA GLY A 462 6.83 -3.54 -4.52
C GLY A 462 5.33 -3.54 -4.23
N TYR A 463 5.00 -3.85 -2.98
CA TYR A 463 3.64 -3.89 -2.45
C TYR A 463 2.84 -2.59 -2.71
N THR A 464 3.51 -1.44 -2.74
CA THR A 464 2.91 -0.13 -3.01
C THR A 464 2.24 -0.02 -4.38
N ALA A 465 2.67 -0.80 -5.38
CA ALA A 465 2.06 -0.77 -6.71
C ALA A 465 0.62 -1.30 -6.72
N ILE A 466 0.33 -2.31 -5.89
CA ILE A 466 -1.03 -2.83 -5.68
C ILE A 466 -1.89 -1.74 -5.03
N ARG A 467 -1.37 -1.14 -3.96
CA ARG A 467 -2.05 -0.05 -3.25
C ARG A 467 -2.35 1.16 -4.14
N HIS A 468 -1.42 1.55 -5.02
CA HIS A 468 -1.65 2.64 -5.96
C HIS A 468 -2.78 2.33 -6.93
N ASP A 469 -2.83 1.09 -7.43
CA ASP A 469 -3.88 0.65 -8.35
C ASP A 469 -5.25 0.65 -7.67
N THR A 470 -5.35 0.06 -6.48
CA THR A 470 -6.58 0.08 -5.68
C THR A 470 -7.01 1.49 -5.33
N GLY A 471 -6.10 2.35 -4.85
CA GLY A 471 -6.44 3.74 -4.56
C GLY A 471 -6.90 4.52 -5.80
N ASN A 472 -6.30 4.26 -6.96
CA ASN A 472 -6.71 4.90 -8.20
C ASN A 472 -8.10 4.45 -8.64
N LEU A 473 -8.36 3.14 -8.65
CA LEU A 473 -9.67 2.61 -9.03
C LEU A 473 -10.76 3.05 -8.05
N MET A 474 -10.56 2.90 -6.75
CA MET A 474 -11.58 3.23 -5.77
C MET A 474 -11.93 4.73 -5.79
N ALA A 475 -11.00 5.61 -6.17
CA ALA A 475 -11.31 7.02 -6.34
C ALA A 475 -12.36 7.28 -7.44
N HIS A 476 -12.40 6.42 -8.47
CA HIS A 476 -13.41 6.45 -9.52
C HIS A 476 -14.70 5.70 -9.16
N VAL A 477 -14.65 4.75 -8.22
CA VAL A 477 -15.80 3.90 -7.82
C VAL A 477 -16.59 4.55 -6.68
N ILE A 478 -15.91 4.97 -5.60
CA ILE A 478 -16.52 5.51 -4.37
C ILE A 478 -16.17 6.99 -4.10
N GLY A 479 -15.42 7.64 -4.99
CA GLY A 479 -14.99 9.03 -4.84
C GLY A 479 -13.67 9.20 -4.08
N ILE A 480 -13.11 10.42 -4.16
CA ILE A 480 -11.81 10.76 -3.58
C ILE A 480 -11.88 10.69 -2.06
N GLU A 481 -12.95 11.20 -1.46
CA GLU A 481 -13.15 11.25 -0.01
C GLU A 481 -13.28 9.85 0.58
N GLY A 482 -14.16 9.01 0.01
CA GLY A 482 -14.32 7.62 0.43
C GLY A 482 -13.03 6.83 0.29
N THR A 483 -12.28 7.07 -0.79
CA THR A 483 -10.97 6.43 -0.99
C THR A 483 -9.91 6.92 -0.01
N GLN A 484 -9.88 8.22 0.29
CA GLN A 484 -8.98 8.75 1.30
C GLN A 484 -9.30 8.17 2.68
N ALA A 485 -10.58 8.03 3.05
CA ALA A 485 -10.99 7.37 4.28
C ALA A 485 -10.56 5.89 4.29
N MET A 486 -10.78 5.16 3.19
CA MET A 486 -10.32 3.78 3.02
C MET A 486 -8.80 3.65 3.20
N MET A 487 -8.03 4.59 2.66
CA MET A 487 -6.58 4.61 2.75
C MET A 487 -6.04 5.21 4.06
N ASN A 488 -6.92 5.67 4.95
CA ASN A 488 -6.64 6.47 6.14
C ASN A 488 -5.77 7.70 5.85
N HIS A 489 -6.05 8.40 4.76
CA HIS A 489 -5.39 9.66 4.41
C HIS A 489 -6.14 10.90 4.93
N GLN A 490 -7.32 10.75 5.55
CA GLN A 490 -8.06 11.87 6.13
C GLN A 490 -7.65 12.09 7.59
N SER A 491 -6.91 13.16 7.85
CA SER A 491 -6.39 13.44 9.20
C SER A 491 -7.34 14.24 10.10
N THR A 492 -8.50 14.74 9.62
CA THR A 492 -9.20 15.81 10.35
C THR A 492 -10.73 15.95 10.20
N ILE A 493 -11.39 15.43 9.15
CA ILE A 493 -12.73 15.95 8.79
C ILE A 493 -13.92 15.10 9.27
N ALA A 494 -13.77 13.82 9.60
CA ALA A 494 -14.94 12.99 9.96
C ALA A 494 -14.82 12.06 11.18
N PRO A 495 -14.13 12.43 12.28
CA PRO A 495 -14.08 11.56 13.46
C PRO A 495 -15.49 11.32 14.04
N MET A 496 -16.42 12.28 13.99
CA MET A 496 -17.75 12.07 14.59
C MET A 496 -18.57 11.01 13.82
N PHE A 497 -18.61 11.08 12.48
CA PHE A 497 -19.34 10.10 11.67
C PHE A 497 -18.74 8.69 11.82
N HIS A 498 -17.42 8.57 11.75
CA HIS A 498 -16.74 7.27 11.89
C HIS A 498 -16.75 6.72 13.32
N ASN A 499 -16.72 7.57 14.35
CA ASN A 499 -16.72 7.10 15.73
C ASN A 499 -18.12 6.75 16.24
N HIS A 500 -19.18 7.38 15.71
CA HIS A 500 -20.53 7.26 16.26
C HIS A 500 -21.58 6.67 15.31
N TYR A 501 -21.40 6.75 13.99
CA TYR A 501 -22.47 6.45 13.03
C TYR A 501 -22.11 5.39 11.98
N SER A 502 -20.83 5.20 11.69
CA SER A 502 -20.38 4.26 10.66
C SER A 502 -19.15 3.49 11.11
N ARG A 503 -19.18 2.16 10.99
CA ARG A 503 -18.02 1.29 11.22
C ARG A 503 -17.01 1.34 10.07
N THR A 504 -16.62 2.56 9.67
CA THR A 504 -15.63 2.88 8.64
C THR A 504 -15.89 2.20 7.29
N LEU A 505 -15.32 1.01 7.05
CA LEU A 505 -15.40 0.27 5.79
C LEU A 505 -16.28 -0.98 5.83
N GLU A 506 -16.80 -1.37 7.00
CA GLU A 506 -17.62 -2.58 7.16
C GLU A 506 -18.90 -2.55 6.31
N ASN A 507 -19.43 -1.35 6.03
CA ASN A 507 -20.64 -1.15 5.23
C ASN A 507 -20.40 -1.25 3.71
N TYR A 508 -19.16 -1.35 3.26
CA TYR A 508 -18.84 -1.47 1.84
C TYR A 508 -18.41 -2.89 1.53
N ASN A 509 -19.04 -3.53 0.54
CA ASN A 509 -18.50 -4.75 -0.05
C ASN A 509 -17.30 -4.41 -0.94
N LEU A 510 -16.16 -4.16 -0.30
CA LEU A 510 -14.92 -3.75 -0.96
C LEU A 510 -14.45 -4.78 -1.99
N THR A 511 -14.68 -6.08 -1.76
CA THR A 511 -14.30 -7.14 -2.70
C THR A 511 -15.04 -6.95 -4.03
N SER A 512 -16.38 -6.89 -3.98
CA SER A 512 -17.20 -6.77 -5.19
C SER A 512 -17.00 -5.43 -5.90
N LEU A 513 -16.88 -4.32 -5.15
CA LEU A 513 -16.53 -3.01 -5.72
C LEU A 513 -15.16 -3.04 -6.42
N ARG A 514 -14.16 -3.65 -5.77
CA ARG A 514 -12.78 -3.69 -6.29
C ARG A 514 -12.65 -4.51 -7.57
N LEU A 515 -13.41 -5.60 -7.66
CA LEU A 515 -13.37 -6.56 -8.76
C LEU A 515 -14.38 -6.23 -9.87
N GLY A 516 -15.13 -5.13 -9.74
CA GLY A 516 -16.11 -4.70 -10.73
C GLY A 516 -17.36 -5.58 -10.78
N GLU A 517 -17.65 -6.30 -9.71
CA GLU A 517 -18.81 -7.19 -9.60
C GLU A 517 -20.06 -6.45 -9.12
N MET A 518 -19.87 -5.27 -8.51
CA MET A 518 -20.93 -4.37 -8.07
C MET A 518 -20.58 -2.96 -8.50
N ALA A 519 -21.58 -2.19 -8.92
CA ALA A 519 -21.40 -0.77 -9.26
C ALA A 519 -21.14 0.05 -7.99
N GLY A 520 -20.11 0.89 -8.02
CA GLY A 520 -19.94 1.93 -7.01
C GLY A 520 -20.93 3.09 -7.16
N PRO A 521 -21.04 3.98 -6.16
CA PRO A 521 -21.91 5.16 -6.23
C PRO A 521 -21.63 6.10 -7.42
N LEU A 522 -20.43 6.05 -7.99
CA LEU A 522 -20.02 6.86 -9.14
C LEU A 522 -20.03 6.10 -10.48
N GLU A 523 -20.44 4.83 -10.47
CA GLU A 523 -20.57 3.99 -11.66
C GLU A 523 -22.05 3.82 -12.02
N LYS A 524 -22.34 3.74 -13.31
CA LYS A 524 -23.69 3.43 -13.81
C LYS A 524 -23.94 1.92 -13.85
N ARG A 525 -22.88 1.13 -13.98
CA ARG A 525 -22.93 -0.35 -14.01
C ARG A 525 -21.66 -0.96 -13.42
N PRO A 526 -21.72 -2.21 -12.93
CA PRO A 526 -20.55 -2.91 -12.42
C PRO A 526 -19.39 -2.90 -13.42
N GLY A 527 -18.21 -2.51 -12.97
CA GLY A 527 -16.97 -2.55 -13.76
C GLY A 527 -16.71 -1.35 -14.69
N GLU A 528 -17.59 -0.35 -14.77
CA GLU A 528 -17.42 0.80 -15.67
C GLU A 528 -16.11 1.58 -15.41
N ALA A 529 -15.76 1.84 -14.15
CA ALA A 529 -14.50 2.49 -13.80
C ALA A 529 -13.29 1.61 -14.13
N MET A 530 -13.42 0.29 -13.98
CA MET A 530 -12.35 -0.64 -14.36
C MET A 530 -12.10 -0.58 -15.86
N GLU A 531 -13.15 -0.66 -16.68
CA GLU A 531 -13.03 -0.53 -18.14
C GLU A 531 -12.42 0.80 -18.57
N ARG A 532 -12.84 1.92 -17.95
CA ARG A 532 -12.25 3.25 -18.21
C ARG A 532 -10.77 3.28 -17.86
N ILE A 533 -10.40 2.74 -16.70
CA ILE A 533 -9.00 2.68 -16.28
C ILE A 533 -8.21 1.75 -17.19
N GLU A 534 -8.71 0.58 -17.55
CA GLU A 534 -8.06 -0.36 -18.47
C GLU A 534 -7.93 0.22 -19.89
N ALA A 535 -8.86 1.06 -20.33
CA ALA A 535 -8.73 1.80 -21.58
C ALA A 535 -7.63 2.88 -21.50
N MET A 536 -7.43 3.51 -20.33
CA MET A 536 -6.37 4.50 -20.09
C MET A 536 -5.01 3.89 -19.73
N THR A 537 -5.00 2.74 -19.07
CA THR A 537 -3.79 2.07 -18.59
C THR A 537 -3.32 1.05 -19.58
N LEU A 538 -2.00 1.01 -19.76
CA LEU A 538 -1.31 0.17 -20.73
C LEU A 538 -1.31 -1.31 -20.29
N PHE A 539 -2.49 -1.93 -20.17
CA PHE A 539 -2.59 -3.38 -19.99
C PHE A 539 -1.87 -4.11 -21.14
N LYS A 540 -1.98 -3.56 -22.35
CA LYS A 540 -1.20 -3.98 -23.53
C LYS A 540 0.31 -3.88 -23.31
N ASP A 541 0.84 -2.79 -22.75
CA ASP A 541 2.29 -2.70 -22.51
C ASP A 541 2.74 -3.63 -21.40
N SER A 542 1.90 -3.94 -20.41
CA SER A 542 2.29 -4.85 -19.32
C SER A 542 2.41 -6.29 -19.83
N ILE A 543 1.48 -6.76 -20.67
CA ILE A 543 1.57 -8.08 -21.32
C ILE A 543 2.73 -8.11 -22.32
N VAL A 544 2.84 -7.10 -23.18
CA VAL A 544 3.94 -7.01 -24.16
C VAL A 544 5.29 -6.94 -23.44
N ASP A 545 5.41 -6.16 -22.36
CA ASP A 545 6.61 -6.16 -21.52
C ASP A 545 6.86 -7.54 -20.91
N CYS A 546 5.84 -8.26 -20.44
CA CYS A 546 6.00 -9.61 -19.89
C CYS A 546 6.52 -10.59 -20.95
N LEU A 547 5.94 -10.57 -22.15
CA LEU A 547 6.35 -11.42 -23.27
C LEU A 547 7.78 -11.06 -23.73
N LEU A 548 8.09 -9.77 -23.90
CA LEU A 548 9.42 -9.30 -24.23
C LEU A 548 10.44 -9.64 -23.12
N ARG A 549 10.06 -9.57 -21.84
CA ARG A 549 10.94 -9.90 -20.72
C ARG A 549 11.13 -11.39 -20.54
N ARG A 550 10.13 -12.23 -20.81
CA ARG A 550 10.28 -13.70 -20.85
C ARG A 550 11.26 -14.09 -21.97
N LYS A 551 11.13 -13.49 -23.16
CA LYS A 551 12.14 -13.59 -24.23
C LYS A 551 13.54 -13.11 -23.78
N ASN A 552 13.62 -12.17 -22.84
CA ASN A 552 14.88 -11.75 -22.20
C ASN A 552 15.34 -12.65 -21.03
N VAL A 553 14.49 -13.49 -20.44
CA VAL A 553 14.91 -14.53 -19.49
C VAL A 553 15.69 -15.60 -20.24
N ASP A 554 15.31 -15.91 -21.48
CA ASP A 554 16.11 -16.74 -22.38
C ASP A 554 17.47 -16.08 -22.66
N ARG A 555 17.51 -14.74 -22.76
CA ARG A 555 18.78 -13.99 -22.79
C ARG A 555 19.60 -14.06 -21.49
N LYS A 556 19.10 -14.58 -20.35
CA LYS A 556 19.97 -14.85 -19.19
C LYS A 556 20.89 -16.03 -19.45
N GLU A 557 20.42 -17.05 -20.18
CA GLU A 557 21.28 -18.12 -20.64
C GLU A 557 22.32 -17.59 -21.62
N GLU A 558 21.90 -16.71 -22.53
CA GLU A 558 22.81 -16.01 -23.43
C GLU A 558 23.82 -15.15 -22.66
N LYS A 559 23.39 -14.40 -21.64
CA LYS A 559 24.27 -13.63 -20.76
C LYS A 559 25.20 -14.52 -19.95
N LYS A 560 24.78 -15.74 -19.58
CA LYS A 560 25.64 -16.74 -18.94
C LYS A 560 26.68 -17.23 -19.94
N LYS A 561 26.29 -17.54 -21.19
CA LYS A 561 27.19 -17.90 -22.29
C LYS A 561 28.20 -16.78 -22.55
N ILE A 562 27.75 -15.53 -22.72
CA ILE A 562 28.58 -14.33 -22.90
C ILE A 562 29.56 -14.14 -21.73
N ASN A 563 29.10 -14.25 -20.47
CA ASN A 563 30.02 -14.14 -19.32
C ASN A 563 31.02 -15.29 -19.26
N THR A 564 30.65 -16.51 -19.68
CA THR A 564 31.57 -17.63 -19.82
C THR A 564 32.60 -17.36 -20.90
N THR A 565 32.19 -16.90 -22.09
CA THR A 565 33.08 -16.51 -23.20
C THR A 565 34.04 -15.39 -22.78
N ILE A 566 33.55 -14.33 -22.14
CA ILE A 566 34.40 -13.23 -21.63
C ILE A 566 35.39 -13.75 -20.60
N ARG A 567 34.99 -14.71 -19.75
CA ARG A 567 35.89 -15.30 -18.75
C ARG A 567 36.99 -16.14 -19.42
N GLU A 568 36.63 -16.90 -20.45
CA GLU A 568 37.58 -17.66 -21.27
C GLU A 568 38.55 -16.74 -22.02
N GLU A 569 38.06 -15.69 -22.67
CA GLU A 569 38.89 -14.69 -23.37
C GLU A 569 39.78 -13.89 -22.41
N THR A 570 39.25 -13.52 -21.23
CA THR A 570 40.03 -12.89 -20.18
C THR A 570 41.19 -13.80 -19.75
N SER A 571 40.94 -15.11 -19.64
CA SER A 571 41.98 -16.08 -19.28
C SER A 571 43.04 -16.29 -20.36
N LYS A 572 42.70 -16.03 -21.63
CA LYS A 572 43.61 -16.10 -22.79
C LYS A 572 44.41 -14.82 -23.03
N THR A 573 44.07 -13.72 -22.34
CA THR A 573 44.77 -12.44 -22.53
C THR A 573 46.23 -12.57 -22.09
N GLU A 574 47.18 -12.22 -22.96
CA GLU A 574 48.63 -12.39 -22.76
C GLU A 574 49.11 -12.01 -21.35
N LYS A 575 48.75 -10.81 -20.87
CA LYS A 575 49.12 -10.33 -19.52
C LYS A 575 48.56 -11.20 -18.38
N VAL A 576 47.37 -11.77 -18.56
CA VAL A 576 46.74 -12.67 -17.58
C VAL A 576 47.42 -14.05 -17.63
N VAL A 577 47.80 -14.51 -18.82
CA VAL A 577 48.55 -15.76 -19.02
C VAL A 577 49.94 -15.64 -18.39
N GLU A 578 50.67 -14.58 -18.67
CA GLU A 578 52.00 -14.29 -18.11
C GLU A 578 51.95 -14.23 -16.58
N LEU A 579 51.03 -13.45 -16.01
CA LEU A 579 50.87 -13.36 -14.56
C LEU A 579 50.44 -14.69 -13.94
N THR A 580 49.65 -15.50 -14.64
CA THR A 580 49.28 -16.85 -14.19
C THR A 580 50.49 -17.79 -14.20
N GLY A 581 51.33 -17.73 -15.23
CA GLY A 581 52.60 -18.46 -15.29
C GLY A 581 53.51 -18.09 -14.12
N ARG A 582 53.66 -16.79 -13.83
CA ARG A 582 54.44 -16.31 -12.68
C ARG A 582 53.85 -16.77 -11.34
N ILE A 583 52.52 -16.71 -11.17
CA ILE A 583 51.84 -17.22 -9.96
C ILE A 583 52.12 -18.71 -9.79
N ASN A 584 52.05 -19.51 -10.86
CA ASN A 584 52.31 -20.93 -10.79
C ASN A 584 53.76 -21.22 -10.41
N ALA A 585 54.74 -20.50 -10.96
CA ALA A 585 56.15 -20.64 -10.60
C ALA A 585 56.39 -20.34 -9.11
N VAL A 586 55.89 -19.19 -8.61
CA VAL A 586 56.00 -18.83 -7.19
C VAL A 586 55.25 -19.83 -6.30
N TYR A 587 54.14 -20.38 -6.77
CA TYR A 587 53.39 -21.40 -6.03
C TYR A 587 54.13 -22.75 -5.99
N ASP A 588 54.79 -23.15 -7.07
CA ASP A 588 55.62 -24.37 -7.10
C ASP A 588 56.83 -24.20 -6.15
N ASP A 589 57.47 -23.01 -6.12
CA ASP A 589 58.51 -22.67 -5.13
C ASP A 589 57.97 -22.69 -3.70
N PHE A 590 56.74 -22.21 -3.49
CA PHE A 590 56.06 -22.26 -2.21
C PHE A 590 55.79 -23.71 -1.78
N LEU A 591 55.32 -24.57 -2.69
CA LEU A 591 55.11 -25.99 -2.42
C LEU A 591 56.42 -26.73 -2.09
N ALA A 592 57.53 -26.34 -2.71
CA ALA A 592 58.86 -26.90 -2.42
C ALA A 592 59.33 -26.63 -0.98
N CYS A 593 58.68 -25.73 -0.24
CA CYS A 593 58.96 -25.49 1.18
C CYS A 593 58.33 -26.54 2.13
N PHE A 594 57.56 -27.51 1.60
CA PHE A 594 56.82 -28.49 2.39
C PHE A 594 57.25 -29.95 2.11
N SER A 595 57.20 -30.80 3.13
CA SER A 595 57.85 -32.12 3.16
C SER A 595 57.14 -33.29 2.43
N ARG A 596 56.00 -33.08 1.74
CA ARG A 596 55.35 -34.12 0.88
C ARG A 596 54.22 -33.56 0.02
N GLY A 597 54.12 -34.06 -1.22
CA GLY A 597 53.32 -33.55 -2.34
C GLY A 597 51.85 -33.24 -2.07
N PHE A 598 51.52 -31.95 -2.17
CA PHE A 598 50.16 -31.46 -2.43
C PHE A 598 49.99 -31.31 -3.94
N VAL A 599 49.06 -32.06 -4.54
CA VAL A 599 48.84 -32.05 -6.00
C VAL A 599 47.55 -31.31 -6.40
N GLU A 600 46.78 -30.77 -5.46
CA GLU A 600 45.58 -29.99 -5.81
C GLU A 600 45.94 -28.55 -6.21
N LYS A 601 46.17 -28.36 -7.53
CA LYS A 601 46.35 -27.05 -8.17
C LYS A 601 45.04 -26.24 -8.27
N ASP A 602 43.89 -26.87 -8.04
CA ASP A 602 42.60 -26.17 -8.06
C ASP A 602 42.41 -25.34 -6.78
N LYS A 603 42.36 -24.01 -6.95
CA LYS A 603 42.21 -22.98 -5.89
C LYS A 603 43.49 -22.66 -5.09
N LEU A 604 44.61 -22.52 -5.81
CA LEU A 604 45.95 -22.12 -5.36
C LEU A 604 46.01 -21.19 -4.13
N LEU A 605 45.33 -20.04 -4.09
CA LEU A 605 45.45 -19.09 -2.97
C LEU A 605 44.80 -19.57 -1.66
N ILE A 606 43.62 -20.19 -1.76
CA ILE A 606 42.92 -20.76 -0.59
C ILE A 606 43.74 -21.94 -0.05
N ASN A 607 44.31 -22.72 -0.95
CA ASN A 607 45.18 -23.84 -0.62
C ASN A 607 46.49 -23.35 0.01
N ALA A 608 47.11 -22.29 -0.50
CA ALA A 608 48.35 -21.71 0.06
C ALA A 608 48.18 -21.24 1.51
N ASN A 609 47.13 -20.46 1.79
CA ASN A 609 46.85 -19.97 3.14
C ASN A 609 46.49 -21.11 4.11
N ARG A 610 45.73 -22.10 3.63
CA ARG A 610 45.36 -23.28 4.43
C ARG A 610 46.58 -24.14 4.74
N LEU A 611 47.44 -24.38 3.74
CA LEU A 611 48.67 -25.17 3.89
C LEU A 611 49.65 -24.52 4.86
N TYR A 612 49.90 -23.22 4.70
CA TYR A 612 50.75 -22.44 5.61
C TYR A 612 50.21 -22.45 7.06
N LYS A 613 48.91 -22.20 7.25
CA LYS A 613 48.28 -22.24 8.58
C LYS A 613 48.32 -23.64 9.21
N ASN A 614 48.14 -24.69 8.40
CA ASN A 614 48.20 -26.08 8.87
C ASN A 614 49.62 -26.48 9.27
N ALA A 615 50.64 -26.01 8.55
CA ALA A 615 52.04 -26.29 8.87
C ALA A 615 52.54 -25.49 10.08
N LEU A 616 52.04 -24.25 10.29
CA LEU A 616 52.32 -23.45 11.49
C LEU A 616 51.66 -24.03 12.74
N LYS A 617 50.40 -24.48 12.62
CA LYS A 617 49.69 -25.12 13.73
C LYS A 617 50.26 -26.52 13.93
N LYS A 618 51.21 -26.67 14.86
CA LYS A 618 51.59 -27.97 15.46
C LYS A 618 50.43 -28.72 16.16
N GLN A 619 49.17 -28.34 15.93
CA GLN A 619 47.98 -28.98 16.50
C GLN A 619 47.49 -30.11 15.60
N ALA A 620 48.23 -31.21 15.59
CA ALA A 620 47.68 -32.52 15.25
C ALA A 620 46.91 -33.16 16.44
N ALA A 621 46.82 -32.50 17.60
CA ALA A 621 46.33 -33.12 18.82
C ALA A 621 44.79 -33.32 18.88
N ASN A 622 43.97 -32.44 18.28
CA ASN A 622 42.52 -32.44 18.59
C ASN A 622 41.56 -32.89 17.47
N THR A 623 42.03 -33.12 16.24
CA THR A 623 41.11 -33.45 15.12
C THR A 623 41.26 -34.84 14.52
N GLY A 624 42.21 -35.66 14.98
CA GLY A 624 42.46 -37.04 14.49
C GLY A 624 42.87 -37.18 13.02
N LYS A 625 42.70 -36.13 12.20
CA LYS A 625 43.14 -36.08 10.80
C LYS A 625 44.63 -35.75 10.75
N LYS A 626 45.44 -36.70 10.26
CA LYS A 626 46.86 -36.49 9.94
C LYS A 626 47.00 -35.25 9.04
N VAL A 627 47.61 -34.20 9.56
CA VAL A 627 47.94 -32.99 8.78
C VAL A 627 48.98 -33.41 7.74
N LYS A 628 48.61 -33.34 6.46
CA LYS A 628 49.55 -33.56 5.35
C LYS A 628 50.40 -32.28 5.22
N GLY A 629 51.73 -32.42 5.23
CA GLY A 629 52.70 -31.35 5.00
C GLY A 629 53.21 -30.67 6.28
N SER A 630 54.48 -30.88 6.61
CA SER A 630 55.23 -30.01 7.53
C SER A 630 56.15 -29.11 6.70
N PHE A 631 56.62 -28.00 7.28
CA PHE A 631 57.73 -27.27 6.67
C PHE A 631 58.96 -28.17 6.59
N ILE A 632 59.75 -28.00 5.53
CA ILE A 632 61.13 -28.48 5.51
C ILE A 632 61.94 -27.58 6.46
N PRO A 633 62.76 -28.14 7.37
CA PRO A 633 63.48 -27.34 8.35
C PRO A 633 64.26 -26.18 7.73
N GLY A 634 64.01 -24.95 8.20
CA GLY A 634 64.70 -23.73 7.74
C GLY A 634 64.03 -23.01 6.57
N LEU A 635 62.94 -23.54 6.00
CA LEU A 635 62.21 -22.92 4.89
C LEU A 635 60.92 -22.18 5.31
N GLU A 636 60.64 -22.07 6.62
CA GLU A 636 59.43 -21.43 7.15
C GLU A 636 59.33 -19.96 6.73
N LYS A 637 60.42 -19.22 6.88
CA LYS A 637 60.50 -17.80 6.51
C LYS A 637 60.36 -17.60 5.00
N LYS A 638 60.99 -18.47 4.21
CA LYS A 638 60.86 -18.48 2.74
C LYS A 638 59.42 -18.74 2.31
N ALA A 639 58.72 -19.68 2.96
CA ALA A 639 57.32 -19.95 2.68
C ALA A 639 56.41 -18.75 3.02
N GLU A 640 56.69 -18.03 4.11
CA GLU A 640 55.97 -16.80 4.47
C GLU A 640 56.15 -15.68 3.44
N GLU A 641 57.39 -15.44 3.01
CA GLU A 641 57.72 -14.45 1.98
C GLU A 641 57.03 -14.78 0.65
N LEU A 642 57.10 -16.04 0.20
CA LEU A 642 56.42 -16.52 -1.00
C LEU A 642 54.89 -16.41 -0.88
N LEU A 643 54.31 -16.68 0.30
CA LEU A 643 52.87 -16.47 0.54
C LEU A 643 52.49 -14.99 0.44
N GLY A 644 53.35 -14.08 0.94
CA GLY A 644 53.19 -12.64 0.77
C GLY A 644 53.17 -12.23 -0.70
N GLN A 645 54.14 -12.72 -1.48
CA GLN A 645 54.21 -12.48 -2.92
C GLN A 645 52.97 -13.03 -3.66
N LEU A 646 52.55 -14.26 -3.35
CA LEU A 646 51.33 -14.85 -3.90
C LEU A 646 50.10 -13.96 -3.64
N LYS A 647 49.91 -13.46 -2.41
CA LYS A 647 48.78 -12.58 -2.08
C LYS A 647 48.74 -11.32 -2.96
N ILE A 648 49.88 -10.67 -3.16
CA ILE A 648 50.01 -9.49 -4.02
C ILE A 648 49.65 -9.88 -5.47
N MET A 649 50.26 -10.95 -6.00
CA MET A 649 50.02 -11.37 -7.38
C MET A 649 48.58 -11.83 -7.65
N PHE A 650 47.92 -12.49 -6.69
CA PHE A 650 46.50 -12.81 -6.82
C PHE A 650 45.61 -11.57 -6.76
N ALA A 651 45.96 -10.56 -5.97
CA ALA A 651 45.26 -9.28 -5.96
C ALA A 651 45.42 -8.57 -7.32
N ASP A 652 46.62 -8.57 -7.88
CA ASP A 652 46.91 -7.98 -9.18
C ASP A 652 46.23 -8.75 -10.32
N LYS A 653 46.21 -10.09 -10.28
CA LYS A 653 45.42 -10.92 -11.22
C LYS A 653 43.93 -10.62 -11.08
N GLY A 654 43.44 -10.40 -9.87
CA GLY A 654 42.05 -9.99 -9.62
C GLY A 654 41.72 -8.63 -10.25
N LYS A 655 42.61 -7.63 -10.08
CA LYS A 655 42.48 -6.30 -10.70
C LYS A 655 42.53 -6.41 -12.23
N LEU A 656 43.51 -7.12 -12.76
CA LEU A 656 43.71 -7.30 -14.20
C LEU A 656 42.52 -8.02 -14.85
N ASN A 657 42.02 -9.11 -14.24
CA ASN A 657 40.82 -9.79 -14.70
C ASN A 657 39.60 -8.86 -14.73
N ARG A 658 39.41 -8.01 -13.70
CA ARG A 658 38.31 -7.05 -13.70
C ARG A 658 38.44 -6.04 -14.84
N VAL A 659 39.63 -5.48 -15.06
CA VAL A 659 39.89 -4.52 -16.13
C VAL A 659 39.66 -5.16 -17.51
N THR A 660 40.26 -6.33 -17.75
CA THR A 660 40.13 -7.06 -19.02
C THR A 660 38.71 -7.52 -19.28
N SER A 661 38.02 -8.13 -18.31
CA SER A 661 36.62 -8.51 -18.46
C SER A 661 35.70 -7.31 -18.67
N THR A 662 36.00 -6.15 -18.06
CA THR A 662 35.22 -4.91 -18.29
C THR A 662 35.44 -4.39 -19.70
N ARG A 663 36.68 -4.42 -20.20
CA ARG A 663 37.00 -4.05 -21.60
C ARG A 663 36.31 -4.97 -22.59
N LEU A 664 36.39 -6.29 -22.41
CA LEU A 664 35.73 -7.26 -23.28
C LEU A 664 34.20 -7.14 -23.23
N LYS A 665 33.62 -6.91 -22.04
CA LYS A 665 32.19 -6.58 -21.91
C LYS A 665 31.81 -5.33 -22.69
N ARG A 666 32.63 -4.29 -22.62
CA ARG A 666 32.42 -3.05 -23.36
C ARG A 666 32.51 -3.29 -24.87
N ASN A 667 33.49 -4.05 -25.35
CA ASN A 667 33.63 -4.38 -26.77
C ASN A 667 32.44 -5.22 -27.27
N HIS A 668 32.03 -6.23 -26.52
CA HIS A 668 30.89 -7.06 -26.87
C HIS A 668 29.57 -6.27 -26.85
N LEU A 669 29.38 -5.40 -25.85
CA LEU A 669 28.26 -4.46 -25.83
C LEU A 669 28.32 -3.50 -27.03
N TRP A 670 29.51 -3.00 -27.37
CA TRP A 670 29.71 -2.08 -28.48
C TRP A 670 29.38 -2.75 -29.83
N GLU A 671 29.82 -4.00 -30.05
CA GLU A 671 29.47 -4.82 -31.21
C GLU A 671 27.97 -5.14 -31.28
N GLN A 672 27.30 -5.31 -30.14
CA GLN A 672 25.85 -5.48 -30.09
C GLN A 672 25.11 -4.17 -30.40
N THR A 673 25.57 -3.04 -29.84
CA THR A 673 24.96 -1.73 -30.06
C THR A 673 25.23 -1.15 -31.44
N THR A 674 26.37 -1.46 -32.07
CA THR A 674 26.64 -1.03 -33.46
C THR A 674 25.85 -1.85 -34.48
N LYS A 675 25.37 -3.04 -34.10
CA LYS A 675 24.48 -3.88 -34.90
C LYS A 675 22.99 -3.67 -34.61
N MET A 676 22.63 -2.87 -33.60
CA MET A 676 21.23 -2.59 -33.25
C MET A 676 20.97 -1.09 -33.27
N PRO A 677 20.13 -0.57 -34.19
CA PRO A 677 19.65 0.81 -34.10
C PRO A 677 18.80 0.96 -32.83
N ASP A 678 19.25 1.79 -31.88
CA ASP A 678 18.60 2.46 -30.72
C ASP A 678 17.34 1.88 -29.99
N GLU A 679 16.92 0.64 -30.23
CA GLU A 679 15.67 0.07 -29.69
C GLU A 679 15.88 -0.97 -28.58
N VAL A 680 17.05 -0.94 -27.95
CA VAL A 680 17.37 -1.90 -26.89
C VAL A 680 16.87 -1.36 -25.56
N LEU A 681 15.58 -1.57 -25.28
CA LEU A 681 15.05 -1.94 -23.96
C LEU A 681 13.53 -2.18 -23.95
N LEU A 682 12.86 -1.85 -25.05
CA LEU A 682 11.43 -1.95 -25.26
C LEU A 682 11.33 -2.21 -26.77
N GLY A 683 10.89 -3.39 -27.21
CA GLY A 683 10.86 -3.72 -28.65
C GLY A 683 10.28 -2.60 -29.50
N SER A 684 10.65 -2.57 -30.79
CA SER A 684 10.30 -1.48 -31.71
C SER A 684 8.81 -1.14 -31.65
N SER A 685 8.47 0.10 -31.98
CA SER A 685 7.05 0.47 -32.14
C SER A 685 6.33 -0.50 -33.09
N GLU A 686 7.02 -0.98 -34.13
CA GLU A 686 6.48 -1.97 -35.05
C GLU A 686 6.39 -3.36 -34.41
N GLU A 687 7.39 -3.85 -33.69
CA GLU A 687 7.37 -5.16 -33.00
C GLU A 687 6.23 -5.22 -31.97
N ARG A 688 6.02 -4.12 -31.22
CA ARG A 688 4.90 -4.00 -30.27
C ARG A 688 3.56 -4.06 -31.00
N GLN A 689 3.44 -3.33 -32.12
CA GLN A 689 2.21 -3.28 -32.90
C GLN A 689 1.94 -4.62 -33.60
N GLU A 690 2.97 -5.32 -34.04
CA GLU A 690 2.91 -6.65 -34.65
C GLU A 690 2.42 -7.69 -33.64
N ILE A 691 2.97 -7.71 -32.41
CA ILE A 691 2.48 -8.60 -31.34
C ILE A 691 1.01 -8.31 -31.01
N ILE A 692 0.62 -7.03 -30.92
CA ILE A 692 -0.78 -6.63 -30.69
C ILE A 692 -1.68 -7.10 -31.84
N ASN A 693 -1.23 -6.94 -33.09
CA ASN A 693 -1.98 -7.33 -34.27
C ASN A 693 -2.11 -8.87 -34.35
N ASN A 694 -1.06 -9.62 -34.05
CA ASN A 694 -1.07 -11.08 -34.01
C ASN A 694 -2.03 -11.60 -32.92
N LEU A 695 -2.01 -11.00 -31.73
CA LEU A 695 -2.96 -11.32 -30.66
C LEU A 695 -4.41 -11.06 -31.09
N LYS A 696 -4.70 -9.91 -31.72
CA LYS A 696 -6.03 -9.60 -32.24
C LYS A 696 -6.46 -10.57 -33.34
N ASN A 697 -5.57 -10.86 -34.28
CA ASN A 697 -5.84 -11.69 -35.44
C ASN A 697 -6.03 -13.16 -35.08
N HIS A 698 -5.53 -13.63 -33.93
CA HIS A 698 -5.73 -15.01 -33.48
C HIS A 698 -6.85 -15.15 -32.44
N SER A 699 -6.97 -14.22 -31.49
CA SER A 699 -8.00 -14.30 -30.43
C SER A 699 -9.42 -14.03 -30.94
N VAL A 700 -9.60 -13.06 -31.85
CA VAL A 700 -10.93 -12.65 -32.32
C VAL A 700 -11.62 -13.73 -33.17
N PRO A 701 -10.95 -14.42 -34.12
CA PRO A 701 -11.58 -15.50 -34.88
C PRO A 701 -11.88 -16.74 -34.04
N LEU A 702 -11.03 -17.06 -33.04
CA LEU A 702 -11.27 -18.18 -32.12
C LEU A 702 -12.48 -17.92 -31.22
N LEU A 703 -12.62 -16.69 -30.68
CA LEU A 703 -13.82 -16.29 -29.94
C LEU A 703 -15.08 -16.35 -30.81
N LYS A 704 -15.02 -15.85 -32.05
CA LYS A 704 -16.16 -15.91 -32.97
C LYS A 704 -16.54 -17.35 -33.34
N LYS A 705 -15.57 -18.24 -33.55
CA LYS A 705 -15.82 -19.67 -33.82
C LYS A 705 -16.39 -20.40 -32.60
N ALA A 706 -15.89 -20.13 -31.40
CA ALA A 706 -16.40 -20.73 -30.17
C ALA A 706 -17.83 -20.28 -29.84
N VAL A 707 -18.15 -19.01 -30.08
CA VAL A 707 -19.52 -18.47 -29.92
C VAL A 707 -20.46 -19.01 -30.99
N ALA A 708 -20.00 -19.19 -32.23
CA ALA A 708 -20.81 -19.74 -33.32
C ALA A 708 -21.05 -21.25 -33.21
N ALA A 709 -20.15 -22.00 -32.58
CA ALA A 709 -20.23 -23.46 -32.50
C ALA A 709 -21.21 -23.99 -31.44
N HIS A 710 -21.67 -23.15 -30.51
CA HIS A 710 -22.43 -23.64 -29.34
C HIS A 710 -23.64 -22.77 -28.99
N GLN A 711 -24.54 -22.56 -29.95
CA GLN A 711 -25.84 -21.92 -29.73
C GLN A 711 -26.87 -22.80 -28.96
N GLY A 712 -26.46 -23.90 -28.32
CA GLY A 712 -27.38 -24.89 -27.71
C GLY A 712 -27.22 -25.17 -26.21
N SER A 713 -26.11 -24.82 -25.56
CA SER A 713 -25.94 -25.01 -24.10
C SER A 713 -24.89 -24.05 -23.56
N ALA A 714 -25.33 -23.09 -22.72
CA ALA A 714 -24.47 -22.04 -22.18
C ALA A 714 -23.32 -22.59 -21.32
N CYS A 715 -23.53 -23.73 -20.66
CA CYS A 715 -22.56 -24.32 -19.73
C CYS A 715 -21.40 -25.00 -20.46
N SER A 716 -21.68 -25.84 -21.47
CA SER A 716 -20.63 -26.49 -22.27
C SER A 716 -19.84 -25.49 -23.11
N THR A 717 -20.49 -24.44 -23.61
CA THR A 717 -19.86 -23.31 -24.30
C THR A 717 -18.86 -22.58 -23.40
N PHE A 718 -19.24 -22.33 -22.15
CA PHE A 718 -18.39 -21.62 -21.19
C PHE A 718 -17.16 -22.45 -20.79
N PHE A 719 -17.33 -23.75 -20.51
CA PHE A 719 -16.21 -24.64 -20.20
C PHE A 719 -15.27 -24.85 -21.40
N ALA A 720 -15.80 -24.97 -22.61
CA ALA A 720 -15.00 -25.04 -23.83
C ALA A 720 -14.22 -23.74 -24.08
N ILE A 721 -14.85 -22.57 -23.90
CA ILE A 721 -14.17 -21.26 -24.01
C ILE A 721 -13.10 -21.11 -22.92
N LEU A 722 -13.38 -21.49 -21.68
CA LEU A 722 -12.42 -21.41 -20.58
C LEU A 722 -11.21 -22.32 -20.84
N HIS A 723 -11.45 -23.57 -21.26
CA HIS A 723 -10.38 -24.52 -21.59
C HIS A 723 -9.59 -24.12 -22.85
N LEU A 724 -10.23 -23.61 -23.90
CA LEU A 724 -9.56 -23.09 -25.10
C LEU A 724 -8.73 -21.84 -24.78
N THR A 725 -9.26 -20.94 -23.95
CA THR A 725 -8.54 -19.74 -23.50
C THR A 725 -7.35 -20.13 -22.61
N PHE A 726 -7.52 -21.15 -21.76
CA PHE A 726 -6.47 -21.70 -20.90
C PHE A 726 -5.38 -22.43 -21.71
N ALA A 727 -5.77 -23.27 -22.67
CA ALA A 727 -4.86 -24.00 -23.57
C ALA A 727 -4.12 -23.05 -24.52
N TYR A 728 -4.78 -22.01 -25.02
CA TYR A 728 -4.16 -20.98 -25.86
C TYR A 728 -3.19 -20.11 -25.04
N ALA A 729 -3.57 -19.70 -23.82
CA ALA A 729 -2.66 -19.00 -22.90
C ALA A 729 -1.44 -19.86 -22.54
N LEU A 730 -1.60 -21.18 -22.38
CA LEU A 730 -0.50 -22.13 -22.18
C LEU A 730 0.38 -22.29 -23.44
N ALA A 731 -0.23 -22.42 -24.63
CA ALA A 731 0.47 -22.58 -25.91
C ALA A 731 1.29 -21.34 -26.29
N VAL A 732 0.81 -20.13 -25.97
CA VAL A 732 1.55 -18.87 -26.15
C VAL A 732 2.74 -18.75 -25.18
N THR A 733 2.82 -19.60 -24.14
CA THR A 733 3.85 -19.51 -23.08
C THR A 733 4.92 -20.61 -23.10
N ASN A 734 4.84 -21.60 -23.99
CA ASN A 734 5.80 -22.72 -24.07
C ASN A 734 6.44 -22.85 -25.47
N ALA A 735 7.72 -23.21 -25.52
CA ALA A 735 8.47 -23.41 -26.77
C ALA A 735 8.03 -24.65 -27.57
N ASP A 736 7.35 -25.62 -26.93
CA ASP A 736 6.78 -26.82 -27.56
C ASP A 736 5.24 -26.73 -27.61
N ALA A 737 4.74 -25.62 -28.18
CA ALA A 737 3.31 -25.27 -28.19
C ALA A 737 2.42 -26.33 -28.85
N GLU A 738 2.94 -27.08 -29.82
CA GLU A 738 2.18 -28.05 -30.61
C GLU A 738 1.84 -29.32 -29.80
N ILE A 739 2.80 -29.85 -29.03
CA ILE A 739 2.61 -31.07 -28.20
C ILE A 739 1.73 -30.79 -26.98
N ALA A 740 1.87 -29.61 -26.37
CA ALA A 740 1.06 -29.22 -25.21
C ALA A 740 -0.41 -28.93 -25.60
N LEU A 741 -0.63 -28.34 -26.78
CA LEU A 741 -1.96 -28.14 -27.34
C LEU A 741 -2.60 -29.48 -27.70
N ASP A 742 -1.88 -30.39 -28.34
CA ASP A 742 -2.38 -31.71 -28.73
C ASP A 742 -2.76 -32.59 -27.51
N HIS A 743 -1.93 -32.61 -26.47
CA HIS A 743 -2.26 -33.29 -25.20
C HIS A 743 -3.46 -32.67 -24.49
N SER A 744 -3.61 -31.34 -24.52
CA SER A 744 -4.74 -30.66 -23.88
C SER A 744 -6.04 -30.89 -24.64
N MET A 745 -5.99 -30.84 -25.98
CA MET A 745 -7.12 -31.17 -26.85
C MET A 745 -7.53 -32.64 -26.72
N THR A 746 -6.58 -33.54 -26.54
CA THR A 746 -6.85 -34.97 -26.29
C THR A 746 -7.55 -35.18 -24.94
N ARG A 747 -7.15 -34.46 -23.88
CA ARG A 747 -7.82 -34.54 -22.57
C ARG A 747 -9.21 -33.92 -22.57
N VAL A 748 -9.39 -32.80 -23.29
CA VAL A 748 -10.71 -32.18 -23.47
C VAL A 748 -11.62 -33.10 -24.28
N ARG A 749 -11.11 -33.72 -25.34
CA ARG A 749 -11.85 -34.73 -26.13
C ARG A 749 -12.25 -35.92 -25.25
N HIS A 750 -11.33 -36.47 -24.47
CA HIS A 750 -11.65 -37.60 -23.57
C HIS A 750 -12.67 -37.19 -22.50
N ALA A 751 -12.55 -36.01 -21.88
CA ALA A 751 -13.51 -35.56 -20.87
C ALA A 751 -14.92 -35.34 -21.47
N LEU A 752 -14.99 -34.85 -22.71
CA LEU A 752 -16.26 -34.69 -23.44
C LEU A 752 -16.85 -36.04 -23.88
N GLU A 753 -16.01 -36.97 -24.35
CA GLU A 753 -16.45 -38.33 -24.71
C GLU A 753 -16.96 -39.09 -23.47
N THR A 754 -16.33 -38.90 -22.30
CA THR A 754 -16.81 -39.48 -21.04
C THR A 754 -18.13 -38.84 -20.59
N ALA A 755 -18.28 -37.51 -20.65
CA ALA A 755 -19.52 -36.84 -20.26
C ALA A 755 -20.70 -37.21 -21.19
N VAL A 756 -20.46 -37.35 -22.50
CA VAL A 756 -21.49 -37.79 -23.45
C VAL A 756 -21.87 -39.25 -23.23
N LEU A 757 -20.92 -40.11 -22.85
CA LEU A 757 -21.24 -41.50 -22.49
C LEU A 757 -22.02 -41.58 -21.17
N GLU A 758 -21.70 -40.75 -20.18
CA GLU A 758 -22.44 -40.68 -18.91
C GLU A 758 -23.88 -40.15 -19.12
N ASP A 759 -24.07 -39.15 -19.99
CA ASP A 759 -25.42 -38.65 -20.35
C ASP A 759 -26.23 -39.69 -21.15
N LEU A 760 -25.59 -40.44 -22.06
CA LEU A 760 -26.24 -41.51 -22.82
C LEU A 760 -26.60 -42.71 -21.93
N GLU A 761 -25.75 -43.07 -20.98
CA GLU A 761 -26.04 -44.11 -19.98
C GLU A 761 -27.16 -43.68 -19.01
N ALA A 762 -27.26 -42.39 -18.70
CA ALA A 762 -28.36 -41.82 -17.92
C ALA A 762 -29.69 -41.82 -18.70
N GLU A 763 -29.67 -41.41 -19.99
CA GLU A 763 -30.85 -41.48 -20.86
C GLU A 763 -31.30 -42.93 -21.11
N GLU A 764 -30.37 -43.90 -21.22
CA GLU A 764 -30.68 -45.32 -21.38
C GLU A 764 -31.23 -45.95 -20.08
N GLN A 765 -30.86 -45.44 -18.91
CA GLN A 765 -31.48 -45.80 -17.62
C GLN A 765 -32.87 -45.18 -17.46
N GLU A 766 -33.06 -43.94 -17.89
CA GLU A 766 -34.35 -43.23 -17.80
C GLU A 766 -35.38 -43.81 -18.79
N THR A 767 -34.94 -44.21 -19.99
CA THR A 767 -35.80 -44.91 -20.96
C THR A 767 -36.15 -46.35 -20.57
N GLN A 768 -35.35 -47.01 -19.71
CA GLN A 768 -35.71 -48.32 -19.14
C GLN A 768 -36.70 -48.20 -17.96
N GLU A 769 -36.80 -47.04 -17.31
CA GLU A 769 -37.76 -46.79 -16.23
C GLU A 769 -39.13 -46.27 -16.76
N GLU A 770 -39.20 -45.75 -18.00
CA GLU A 770 -40.43 -45.18 -18.58
C GLU A 770 -41.29 -46.12 -19.47
N GLU A 771 -40.92 -47.39 -19.69
CA GLU A 771 -41.75 -48.35 -20.46
C GLU A 771 -43.02 -48.87 -19.71
N GLY A 772 -43.65 -48.02 -18.88
CA GLY A 772 -44.75 -48.39 -17.99
C GLY A 772 -46.09 -47.63 -18.16
N LEU A 773 -46.25 -46.68 -19.10
CA LEU A 773 -47.49 -45.90 -19.21
C LEU A 773 -47.95 -45.63 -20.67
N PRO A 774 -49.25 -45.76 -20.99
CA PRO A 774 -49.75 -45.57 -22.35
C PRO A 774 -50.11 -44.09 -22.63
N GLY A 775 -49.35 -43.49 -23.55
CA GLY A 775 -49.81 -42.70 -24.70
C GLY A 775 -50.65 -41.44 -24.50
N PHE A 776 -50.11 -40.30 -24.95
CA PHE A 776 -50.86 -39.32 -25.75
C PHE A 776 -49.90 -38.58 -26.69
N GLY A 777 -50.11 -38.74 -28.00
CA GLY A 777 -49.38 -38.01 -29.03
C GLY A 777 -50.16 -36.78 -29.50
N ALA A 778 -49.49 -35.63 -29.59
CA ALA A 778 -49.92 -34.52 -30.42
C ALA A 778 -48.72 -33.75 -30.97
N SER A 779 -48.75 -33.56 -32.29
CA SER A 779 -47.81 -32.81 -33.12
C SER A 779 -47.85 -31.30 -32.81
N LEU A 780 -46.68 -30.68 -32.68
CA LEU A 780 -46.51 -29.23 -32.65
C LEU A 780 -45.65 -28.79 -33.84
N ASN A 781 -46.30 -28.22 -34.86
CA ASN A 781 -45.69 -27.35 -35.86
C ASN A 781 -46.41 -26.00 -35.79
N GLY A 782 -45.66 -24.94 -35.49
CA GLY A 782 -46.10 -23.55 -35.60
C GLY A 782 -46.02 -22.76 -34.30
N PHE A 783 -44.85 -22.16 -34.02
CA PHE A 783 -44.69 -21.13 -33.00
C PHE A 783 -44.45 -19.77 -33.66
N ASN A 784 -45.29 -18.80 -33.30
CA ASN A 784 -45.18 -17.38 -33.67
C ASN A 784 -45.11 -16.59 -32.36
N GLU A 785 -44.02 -15.84 -32.14
CA GLU A 785 -43.60 -15.25 -30.85
C GLU A 785 -44.43 -14.05 -30.33
N GLY A 786 -45.69 -13.90 -30.75
CA GLY A 786 -46.55 -12.77 -30.34
C GLY A 786 -47.53 -13.07 -29.19
N ASP A 787 -47.97 -14.32 -29.04
CA ASP A 787 -49.16 -14.66 -28.23
C ASP A 787 -48.86 -15.21 -26.82
N SER A 788 -47.61 -15.55 -26.50
CA SER A 788 -47.26 -16.20 -25.23
C SER A 788 -47.36 -15.26 -24.02
N PHE A 789 -47.07 -13.98 -24.19
CA PHE A 789 -47.11 -13.02 -23.08
C PHE A 789 -48.53 -12.63 -22.67
N GLN A 790 -49.45 -12.50 -23.63
CA GLN A 790 -50.85 -12.19 -23.35
C GLN A 790 -51.61 -13.39 -22.78
N LYS A 791 -51.21 -14.61 -23.14
CA LYS A 791 -51.76 -15.84 -22.55
C LYS A 791 -51.31 -15.99 -21.10
N PHE A 792 -50.05 -15.74 -20.80
CA PHE A 792 -49.50 -15.74 -19.44
C PHE A 792 -50.14 -14.68 -18.53
N GLN A 793 -50.37 -13.46 -19.04
CA GLN A 793 -51.09 -12.43 -18.28
C GLN A 793 -52.56 -12.80 -18.01
N ARG A 794 -53.19 -13.55 -18.91
CA ARG A 794 -54.59 -13.98 -18.76
C ARG A 794 -54.71 -15.11 -17.73
N GLU A 795 -53.79 -16.06 -17.75
CA GLU A 795 -53.74 -17.19 -16.80
C GLU A 795 -53.44 -16.71 -15.37
N ILE A 796 -52.60 -15.67 -15.20
CA ILE A 796 -52.37 -15.05 -13.88
C ILE A 796 -53.62 -14.32 -13.37
N MET A 797 -54.34 -13.61 -14.25
CA MET A 797 -55.56 -12.90 -13.86
C MET A 797 -56.71 -13.86 -13.52
N GLU A 798 -56.84 -14.98 -14.26
CA GLU A 798 -57.82 -16.04 -13.95
C GLU A 798 -57.49 -16.76 -12.63
N ALA A 799 -56.22 -17.01 -12.31
CA ALA A 799 -55.82 -17.62 -11.05
C ALA A 799 -56.10 -16.71 -9.83
N VAL A 800 -55.98 -15.38 -10.00
CA VAL A 800 -56.32 -14.41 -8.95
C VAL A 800 -57.83 -14.25 -8.78
N GLU A 801 -58.61 -14.36 -9.85
CA GLU A 801 -60.08 -14.30 -9.79
C GLU A 801 -60.72 -15.56 -9.20
N ASN A 802 -60.05 -16.72 -9.29
CA ASN A 802 -60.59 -18.00 -8.81
C ASN A 802 -60.36 -18.27 -7.31
N GLY A 803 -59.59 -17.44 -6.60
CA GLY A 803 -59.49 -17.50 -5.14
C GLY A 803 -58.89 -18.79 -4.58
N ASP A 804 -57.98 -19.43 -5.33
CA ASP A 804 -57.27 -20.63 -4.88
C ASP A 804 -56.20 -20.25 -3.84
N GLU A 805 -56.58 -20.28 -2.57
CA GLU A 805 -55.67 -20.23 -1.42
C GLU A 805 -55.16 -21.65 -1.10
N GLU A 806 -53.99 -22.01 -1.65
CA GLU A 806 -53.12 -23.02 -1.04
C GLU A 806 -51.65 -22.55 -1.02
N PRO A 807 -50.86 -22.99 -0.03
CA PRO A 807 -49.65 -22.31 0.37
C PRO A 807 -48.52 -22.54 -0.63
N TYR A 808 -47.89 -21.44 -1.03
CA TYR A 808 -46.60 -21.39 -1.70
C TYR A 808 -45.55 -22.19 -0.88
N GLU A 809 -45.30 -23.45 -1.27
CA GLU A 809 -43.97 -24.03 -1.08
C GLU A 809 -43.04 -23.30 -2.05
N GLU A 810 -42.22 -22.40 -1.52
CA GLU A 810 -41.16 -21.74 -2.26
C GLU A 810 -40.34 -22.77 -3.03
N SER A 811 -40.51 -22.72 -4.34
CA SER A 811 -39.63 -23.29 -5.34
C SER A 811 -38.19 -22.95 -4.98
N ARG A 812 -37.42 -23.96 -4.53
CA ARG A 812 -35.97 -23.96 -4.62
C ARG A 812 -35.58 -24.02 -6.09
N GLU A 813 -35.77 -22.92 -6.81
CA GLU A 813 -34.92 -22.63 -7.96
C GLU A 813 -33.52 -22.41 -7.39
N VAL A 814 -32.75 -23.49 -7.33
CA VAL A 814 -31.31 -23.41 -7.14
C VAL A 814 -30.79 -22.69 -8.37
N ASP A 815 -30.52 -21.40 -8.20
CA ASP A 815 -29.93 -20.52 -9.19
C ASP A 815 -28.72 -21.24 -9.82
N VAL A 816 -28.87 -21.71 -11.07
CA VAL A 816 -27.91 -22.63 -11.73
C VAL A 816 -26.51 -21.99 -11.80
N PHE A 817 -26.43 -20.65 -11.82
CA PHE A 817 -25.18 -19.90 -11.75
C PHE A 817 -24.51 -19.91 -10.36
N ALA A 818 -25.27 -20.10 -9.27
CA ALA A 818 -24.74 -20.17 -7.91
C ALA A 818 -24.14 -21.55 -7.56
N MET A 819 -24.61 -22.64 -8.19
CA MET A 819 -23.98 -23.96 -8.08
C MET A 819 -22.56 -23.97 -8.69
N ASP A 820 -22.35 -23.25 -9.79
CA ASP A 820 -21.05 -23.23 -10.49
C ASP A 820 -19.91 -22.63 -9.67
N ILE A 821 -20.13 -21.48 -9.03
CA ILE A 821 -19.04 -20.82 -8.28
C ILE A 821 -18.66 -21.59 -7.01
N THR A 822 -19.63 -22.25 -6.39
CA THR A 822 -19.42 -23.01 -5.16
C THR A 822 -18.50 -24.20 -5.40
N LEU A 823 -18.69 -24.93 -6.51
CA LEU A 823 -17.80 -26.00 -6.91
C LEU A 823 -16.38 -25.50 -7.17
N ILE A 824 -16.25 -24.35 -7.85
CA ILE A 824 -14.95 -23.71 -8.10
C ILE A 824 -14.25 -23.34 -6.78
N TRP A 825 -15.00 -22.85 -5.78
CA TRP A 825 -14.45 -22.55 -4.46
C TRP A 825 -13.96 -23.79 -3.72
N VAL A 826 -14.71 -24.89 -3.78
CA VAL A 826 -14.30 -26.17 -3.21
C VAL A 826 -13.01 -26.65 -3.88
N SER A 827 -12.98 -26.71 -5.22
CA SER A 827 -11.79 -27.12 -5.97
C SER A 827 -10.59 -26.21 -5.70
N LEU A 828 -10.80 -24.91 -5.55
CA LEU A 828 -9.74 -23.98 -5.19
C LEU A 828 -9.22 -24.25 -3.77
N LEU A 829 -10.09 -24.43 -2.77
CA LEU A 829 -9.67 -24.79 -1.41
C LEU A 829 -8.87 -26.09 -1.38
N GLU A 830 -9.33 -27.11 -2.10
CA GLU A 830 -8.61 -28.37 -2.27
C GLU A 830 -7.25 -28.15 -2.91
N TYR A 831 -7.20 -27.42 -4.02
CA TYR A 831 -5.93 -27.08 -4.66
C TYR A 831 -4.99 -26.38 -3.67
N LEU A 832 -5.47 -25.39 -2.92
CA LEU A 832 -4.66 -24.65 -1.95
C LEU A 832 -4.11 -25.56 -0.83
N LEU A 833 -4.95 -26.41 -0.25
CA LEU A 833 -4.67 -27.10 1.01
C LEU A 833 -4.15 -28.54 0.86
N LYS A 834 -4.46 -29.23 -0.23
CA LYS A 834 -4.05 -30.64 -0.46
C LYS A 834 -2.55 -30.87 -0.25
N PRO A 835 -1.61 -30.04 -0.78
CA PRO A 835 -0.18 -30.24 -0.54
C PRO A 835 0.25 -30.13 0.93
N ILE A 836 -0.56 -29.45 1.76
CA ILE A 836 -0.29 -29.24 3.18
C ILE A 836 -0.83 -30.43 3.98
N PHE A 837 -2.05 -30.87 3.70
CA PHE A 837 -2.63 -32.05 4.33
C PHE A 837 -1.85 -33.32 3.98
N ASP A 838 -1.43 -33.48 2.73
CA ASP A 838 -0.61 -34.62 2.30
C ASP A 838 0.75 -34.67 3.03
N LEU A 839 1.35 -33.50 3.30
CA LEU A 839 2.59 -33.43 4.06
C LEU A 839 2.41 -33.87 5.51
N ASP A 840 1.31 -33.44 6.15
CA ASP A 840 1.03 -33.80 7.53
C ASP A 840 0.71 -35.30 7.66
N LYS A 841 -0.09 -35.87 6.74
CA LYS A 841 -0.32 -37.32 6.66
C LYS A 841 0.97 -38.13 6.47
N ARG A 842 1.97 -37.57 5.77
CA ARG A 842 3.29 -38.21 5.63
C ARG A 842 4.13 -38.15 6.91
N LYS A 843 4.07 -37.06 7.67
CA LYS A 843 4.82 -36.94 8.94
C LYS A 843 4.36 -37.99 9.95
N ASP A 844 3.05 -38.25 10.02
CA ASP A 844 2.51 -39.26 10.94
C ASP A 844 2.92 -40.70 10.54
N LYS A 845 3.21 -40.92 9.26
CA LYS A 845 3.72 -42.21 8.75
C LYS A 845 5.23 -42.37 8.85
N MET A 846 5.99 -41.27 9.00
CA MET A 846 7.42 -41.37 9.25
C MET A 846 7.63 -41.76 10.71
N VAL A 847 7.87 -43.06 10.95
CA VAL A 847 8.35 -43.60 12.22
C VAL A 847 9.46 -42.67 12.72
N PRO A 848 9.42 -42.18 13.97
CA PRO A 848 10.40 -41.22 14.46
C PRO A 848 11.79 -41.84 14.29
N MET A 849 12.55 -41.35 13.31
CA MET A 849 13.97 -41.69 13.20
C MET A 849 14.58 -41.24 14.52
N VAL A 850 15.08 -42.23 15.27
CA VAL A 850 15.79 -42.11 16.55
C VAL A 850 16.41 -40.73 16.68
N SER A 851 15.84 -39.91 17.57
CA SER A 851 16.33 -38.57 17.84
C SER A 851 17.80 -38.66 18.20
N VAL A 852 18.66 -38.12 17.33
CA VAL A 852 20.08 -37.93 17.65
C VAL A 852 20.13 -37.05 18.91
N PRO A 853 20.74 -37.50 20.02
CA PRO A 853 20.75 -36.73 21.25
C PRO A 853 21.45 -35.38 21.00
N PRO A 854 20.93 -34.29 21.57
CA PRO A 854 21.50 -32.96 21.38
C PRO A 854 22.94 -32.96 21.89
N ALA A 855 23.86 -32.52 21.04
CA ALA A 855 25.26 -32.37 21.37
C ALA A 855 25.40 -31.48 22.62
N VAL A 856 26.04 -32.06 23.63
CA VAL A 856 26.48 -31.45 24.88
C VAL A 856 27.18 -30.11 24.59
N GLN A 857 26.53 -29.00 24.94
CA GLN A 857 27.22 -27.72 25.12
C GLN A 857 27.91 -27.76 26.47
N ALA A 858 29.21 -28.06 26.44
CA ALA A 858 30.07 -28.03 27.60
C ALA A 858 30.39 -26.57 28.01
N GLY A 859 30.01 -26.23 29.24
CA GLY A 859 30.89 -25.66 30.26
C GLY A 859 31.49 -24.26 30.02
N GLY A 860 30.90 -23.26 30.67
CA GLY A 860 31.56 -22.02 31.05
C GLY A 860 31.03 -21.58 32.42
N GLY A 861 31.67 -22.07 33.49
CA GLY A 861 31.38 -21.66 34.86
C GLY A 861 31.87 -20.25 35.14
N VAL A 862 31.08 -19.49 35.91
CA VAL A 862 31.53 -18.25 36.56
C VAL A 862 31.36 -18.48 38.06
N GLU A 863 32.48 -18.40 38.75
CA GLU A 863 32.64 -18.58 40.19
C GLU A 863 31.90 -17.51 40.99
N GLU A 864 31.32 -17.96 42.10
CA GLU A 864 30.86 -17.13 43.21
C GLU A 864 32.05 -16.46 43.90
N ALA A 865 31.95 -15.15 44.13
CA ALA A 865 32.76 -14.46 45.12
C ALA A 865 31.87 -13.60 46.01
N SER A 866 31.92 -13.95 47.29
CA SER A 866 31.22 -13.40 48.44
C SER A 866 31.71 -12.02 48.90
N GLY A 867 30.77 -11.17 49.35
CA GLY A 867 30.92 -10.39 50.60
C GLY A 867 31.37 -8.92 50.51
N SER A 868 30.48 -7.98 50.89
CA SER A 868 30.68 -7.08 52.03
C SER A 868 29.50 -6.12 52.24
N SER A 869 29.17 -5.90 53.52
CA SER A 869 28.10 -5.04 54.03
C SER A 869 28.55 -3.59 54.25
N ILE A 870 27.63 -2.62 54.21
CA ILE A 870 27.39 -1.54 55.19
C ILE A 870 26.04 -0.84 54.85
N GLN A 871 25.30 -0.47 55.91
CA GLN A 871 23.90 0.01 55.96
C GLN A 871 23.73 1.54 55.66
N PRO A 872 22.62 2.24 56.05
CA PRO A 872 21.35 2.37 55.31
C PRO A 872 20.89 3.85 55.10
N ALA A 873 19.91 4.11 54.22
CA ALA A 873 18.80 5.07 54.41
C ALA A 873 18.13 5.52 53.09
N ARG A 874 16.87 5.11 52.87
CA ARG A 874 15.65 5.96 52.75
C ARG A 874 14.50 5.11 52.17
N PRO A 875 13.27 5.22 52.67
CA PRO A 875 12.15 4.45 52.16
C PRO A 875 11.61 5.15 50.90
N SER A 876 11.80 4.54 49.73
CA SER A 876 10.99 4.84 48.55
C SER A 876 10.03 3.68 48.32
N ALA A 877 8.74 3.98 48.29
CA ALA A 877 7.62 3.06 48.11
C ALA A 877 7.92 1.98 47.05
N SER A 878 7.71 0.72 47.41
CA SER A 878 7.99 -0.43 46.55
C SER A 878 6.92 -0.57 45.46
N ILE A 879 7.30 -0.28 44.23
CA ILE A 879 6.47 -0.56 43.05
C ILE A 879 6.66 -2.04 42.67
N LYS A 880 5.57 -2.82 42.70
CA LYS A 880 5.58 -4.24 42.31
C LYS A 880 5.57 -4.36 40.78
N ALA A 881 6.74 -4.57 40.18
CA ALA A 881 6.82 -5.07 38.80
C ALA A 881 6.41 -6.56 38.79
N THR A 882 5.31 -6.90 38.13
CA THR A 882 4.86 -8.28 38.00
C THR A 882 5.22 -8.83 36.61
N LYS A 883 5.25 -10.15 36.43
CA LYS A 883 5.43 -10.78 35.10
C LYS A 883 4.37 -10.37 34.07
N LEU A 884 3.27 -9.76 34.50
CA LEU A 884 2.14 -9.32 33.66
C LEU A 884 2.17 -7.81 33.32
N GLY A 885 3.13 -7.04 33.87
CA GLY A 885 3.24 -5.59 33.67
C GLY A 885 3.50 -4.82 34.96
N ILE A 886 3.42 -3.50 34.88
CA ILE A 886 3.63 -2.55 35.99
C ILE A 886 2.27 -2.11 36.52
N GLN A 887 1.98 -2.43 37.77
CA GLN A 887 0.70 -2.11 38.41
C GLN A 887 0.70 -0.66 38.92
N CYS A 888 -0.44 0.03 38.79
CA CYS A 888 -0.62 1.32 39.43
C CYS A 888 -0.76 1.12 40.94
N ASP A 889 -0.02 1.89 41.73
CA ASP A 889 -0.08 1.93 43.19
C ASP A 889 -1.30 2.72 43.71
N LEU A 890 -1.99 3.44 42.84
CA LEU A 890 -3.13 4.30 43.19
C LEU A 890 -4.50 3.72 42.78
N CYS A 891 -4.56 2.63 42.00
CA CYS A 891 -5.80 1.88 41.75
C CYS A 891 -5.56 0.42 41.35
N ASP A 892 -6.56 -0.43 41.59
CA ASP A 892 -6.53 -1.87 41.31
C ASP A 892 -6.77 -2.25 39.82
N ARG A 893 -6.42 -1.36 38.88
CA ARG A 893 -6.49 -1.70 37.45
C ARG A 893 -5.44 -2.75 37.06
N ALA A 894 -5.75 -3.50 36.01
CA ALA A 894 -4.86 -4.49 35.43
C ALA A 894 -3.45 -3.91 35.12
N PRO A 895 -2.37 -4.69 35.30
CA PRO A 895 -1.00 -4.22 35.10
C PRO A 895 -0.80 -3.60 33.71
N LEU A 896 -0.15 -2.43 33.65
CA LEU A 896 0.12 -1.71 32.41
C LEU A 896 1.44 -2.20 31.80
N PRO A 897 1.53 -2.33 30.46
CA PRO A 897 2.67 -2.99 29.83
C PRO A 897 3.95 -2.13 29.76
N SER A 898 3.90 -0.84 30.11
CA SER A 898 5.09 0.02 30.11
C SER A 898 5.00 1.20 31.08
N TRP A 899 6.17 1.72 31.50
CA TRP A 899 6.27 2.88 32.39
C TRP A 899 5.60 4.12 31.80
N SER A 900 5.75 4.38 30.50
CA SER A 900 5.08 5.52 29.85
C SER A 900 3.56 5.42 29.87
N LYS A 901 3.00 4.20 29.78
CA LYS A 901 1.56 3.97 29.93
C LYS A 901 1.13 4.12 31.39
N LEU A 902 1.94 3.69 32.36
CA LEU A 902 1.70 3.94 33.78
C LEU A 902 1.73 5.43 34.13
N THR A 903 2.72 6.18 33.66
CA THR A 903 2.80 7.64 33.85
C THR A 903 1.59 8.32 33.25
N ARG A 904 1.25 7.99 31.98
CA ARG A 904 0.05 8.53 31.34
C ARG A 904 -1.23 8.15 32.09
N HIS A 905 -1.35 6.92 32.56
CA HIS A 905 -2.47 6.48 33.39
C HIS A 905 -2.56 7.25 34.69
N LYS A 906 -1.42 7.45 35.40
CA LYS A 906 -1.36 8.24 36.62
C LYS A 906 -1.81 9.69 36.39
N GLU A 907 -1.30 10.31 35.33
CA GLU A 907 -1.69 11.66 34.95
C GLU A 907 -3.17 11.75 34.52
N GLN A 908 -3.71 10.69 33.88
CA GLN A 908 -5.08 10.70 33.34
C GLN A 908 -6.18 10.32 34.32
N VAL A 909 -5.88 9.37 35.21
CA VAL A 909 -6.88 8.74 36.08
C VAL A 909 -6.78 9.27 37.51
N HIS A 910 -5.61 9.77 37.92
CA HIS A 910 -5.37 10.24 39.31
C HIS A 910 -5.21 11.77 39.40
N THR A 911 -6.00 12.52 38.65
CA THR A 911 -6.12 13.98 38.87
C THR A 911 -6.89 14.26 40.15
N ASP A 912 -6.61 15.39 40.82
CA ASP A 912 -7.30 15.77 42.06
C ASP A 912 -8.83 15.83 41.94
N TRP A 913 -9.35 16.13 40.75
CA TRP A 913 -10.80 16.08 40.47
C TRP A 913 -11.38 14.65 40.50
N VAL A 914 -10.63 13.66 40.03
CA VAL A 914 -11.06 12.25 40.10
C VAL A 914 -10.87 11.73 41.52
N ASN A 915 -9.78 12.13 42.19
CA ASN A 915 -9.54 11.79 43.59
C ASN A 915 -10.63 12.37 44.50
N LEU A 916 -11.23 13.53 44.17
CA LEU A 916 -12.40 14.08 44.86
C LEU A 916 -13.59 13.11 44.85
N ARG A 917 -13.90 12.49 43.70
CA ARG A 917 -14.97 11.49 43.62
C ARG A 917 -14.66 10.30 44.54
N THR A 918 -13.43 9.80 44.52
CA THR A 918 -13.01 8.70 45.40
C THR A 918 -13.08 9.12 46.88
N ALA A 919 -12.75 10.36 47.22
CA ALA A 919 -12.86 10.87 48.59
C ALA A 919 -14.33 10.97 49.05
N VAL A 920 -15.24 11.40 48.17
CA VAL A 920 -16.68 11.40 48.44
C VAL A 920 -17.21 9.98 48.64
N GLU A 921 -16.80 9.04 47.80
CA GLU A 921 -17.16 7.62 47.92
C GLU A 921 -16.60 6.99 49.20
N ALA A 922 -15.36 7.34 49.60
CA ALA A 922 -14.71 6.85 50.80
C ALA A 922 -15.29 7.43 52.11
N ASN A 923 -15.87 8.63 52.05
CA ASN A 923 -16.54 9.27 53.20
C ASN A 923 -17.99 8.80 53.39
N SER A 924 -18.45 7.77 52.66
CA SER A 924 -19.77 7.21 52.88
C SER A 924 -19.85 6.47 54.21
N THR A 925 -20.82 6.84 55.06
CA THR A 925 -21.01 6.22 56.38
C THR A 925 -21.75 4.88 56.30
N ASP A 926 -22.54 4.64 55.25
CA ASP A 926 -23.43 3.47 55.14
C ASP A 926 -23.66 2.96 53.70
N ASN A 927 -22.81 3.34 52.75
CA ASN A 927 -22.98 3.10 51.30
C ASN A 927 -24.27 3.67 50.68
N LYS A 928 -25.05 4.46 51.44
CA LYS A 928 -26.29 5.10 50.98
C LYS A 928 -26.22 6.62 51.08
N HIS A 929 -25.43 7.14 52.01
CA HIS A 929 -25.20 8.55 52.21
C HIS A 929 -23.73 8.86 51.93
N PHE A 930 -23.50 9.86 51.07
CA PHE A 930 -22.19 10.34 50.71
C PHE A 930 -22.03 11.75 51.28
N GLU A 931 -20.89 12.00 51.92
CA GLU A 931 -20.61 13.29 52.55
C GLU A 931 -19.57 14.06 51.73
N CYS A 932 -19.77 15.39 51.63
CA CYS A 932 -18.73 16.29 51.16
C CYS A 932 -17.48 16.10 52.04
N PRO A 933 -16.23 16.16 51.51
CA PRO A 933 -15.05 15.97 52.34
C PRO A 933 -14.88 17.00 53.46
N GLU A 934 -15.51 18.18 53.33
CA GLU A 934 -15.57 19.21 54.38
C GLU A 934 -16.76 18.99 55.36
N LYS A 935 -17.61 17.99 55.09
CA LYS A 935 -18.78 17.57 55.88
C LYS A 935 -19.93 18.58 55.96
N ASP A 936 -20.01 19.50 55.00
CA ASP A 936 -21.05 20.54 54.94
C ASP A 936 -22.33 20.10 54.21
N PHE A 937 -22.31 18.93 53.57
CA PHE A 937 -23.41 18.45 52.75
C PHE A 937 -23.39 16.93 52.63
N VAL A 938 -24.59 16.32 52.68
CA VAL A 938 -24.81 14.89 52.56
C VAL A 938 -25.88 14.63 51.49
N ALA A 939 -25.66 13.67 50.61
CA ALA A 939 -26.63 13.27 49.60
C ALA A 939 -26.62 11.76 49.34
N GLU A 940 -27.66 11.26 48.66
CA GLU A 940 -27.80 9.82 48.37
C GLU A 940 -26.88 9.34 47.25
N THR A 941 -26.36 10.26 46.43
CA THR A 941 -25.47 9.92 45.33
C THR A 941 -24.15 10.71 45.38
N PRO A 942 -23.01 10.12 44.99
CA PRO A 942 -21.74 10.84 44.89
C PRO A 942 -21.81 12.02 43.91
N GLY A 943 -22.67 11.92 42.90
CA GLY A 943 -22.87 12.96 41.89
C GLY A 943 -23.42 14.26 42.49
N GLU A 944 -24.41 14.16 43.38
CA GLU A 944 -24.99 15.32 44.06
C GLU A 944 -23.99 16.00 44.99
N VAL A 945 -23.19 15.21 45.72
CA VAL A 945 -22.12 15.75 46.57
C VAL A 945 -21.04 16.46 45.75
N ILE A 946 -20.62 15.88 44.61
CA ILE A 946 -19.63 16.53 43.73
C ILE A 946 -20.19 17.82 43.12
N ASN A 947 -21.47 17.84 42.73
CA ASN A 947 -22.13 19.05 42.25
C ASN A 947 -22.20 20.11 43.35
N HIS A 948 -22.49 19.70 44.59
CA HIS A 948 -22.41 20.60 45.74
C HIS A 948 -20.99 21.17 45.92
N CYS A 949 -19.94 20.34 45.82
CA CYS A 949 -18.55 20.76 45.96
C CYS A 949 -18.14 21.89 45.01
N VAL A 950 -18.77 22.02 43.83
CA VAL A 950 -18.51 23.14 42.89
C VAL A 950 -19.58 24.23 42.91
N SER A 951 -20.64 24.03 43.69
CA SER A 951 -21.70 25.03 43.90
C SER A 951 -21.30 26.06 44.96
N TYR A 952 -21.98 27.21 44.96
CA TYR A 952 -21.77 28.30 45.93
C TYR A 952 -22.02 27.91 47.39
N GLY A 953 -22.63 26.74 47.65
CA GLY A 953 -22.93 26.27 49.00
C GLY A 953 -21.79 25.53 49.71
N CYS A 954 -20.67 25.21 49.03
CA CYS A 954 -19.56 24.47 49.62
C CYS A 954 -18.48 25.41 50.18
N SER A 955 -18.05 25.21 51.43
CA SER A 955 -16.97 26.00 52.05
C SER A 955 -15.64 25.93 51.27
N SER A 956 -15.39 24.80 50.60
CA SER A 956 -14.20 24.55 49.76
C SER A 956 -14.46 24.72 48.26
N GLN A 957 -15.52 25.45 47.84
CA GLN A 957 -15.88 25.61 46.42
C GLN A 957 -14.69 26.03 45.54
N ALA A 958 -13.94 27.05 45.96
CA ALA A 958 -12.81 27.57 45.18
C ALA A 958 -11.74 26.50 44.88
N LYS A 959 -11.49 25.60 45.85
CA LYS A 959 -10.54 24.48 45.73
C LYS A 959 -11.04 23.41 44.77
N TYR A 960 -12.33 23.07 44.82
CA TYR A 960 -12.88 22.05 43.94
C TYR A 960 -13.08 22.57 42.50
N LEU A 961 -13.41 23.85 42.33
CA LEU A 961 -13.40 24.51 41.02
C LEU A 961 -12.01 24.54 40.39
N SER A 962 -10.94 24.74 41.17
CA SER A 962 -9.57 24.67 40.62
C SER A 962 -9.24 23.26 40.15
N PHE A 963 -9.60 22.22 40.91
CA PHE A 963 -9.43 20.83 40.49
C PHE A 963 -10.18 20.52 39.19
N GLN A 964 -11.43 21.00 39.06
CA GLN A 964 -12.23 20.81 37.86
C GLN A 964 -11.60 21.50 36.63
N ARG A 965 -11.15 22.75 36.79
CA ARG A 965 -10.48 23.53 35.73
C ARG A 965 -9.18 22.86 35.27
N GLU A 966 -8.36 22.39 36.20
CA GLU A 966 -7.12 21.67 35.88
C GLU A 966 -7.40 20.36 35.15
N HIS A 967 -8.39 19.59 35.61
CA HIS A 967 -8.81 18.36 34.96
C HIS A 967 -9.33 18.60 33.53
N GLN A 968 -10.15 19.63 33.32
CA GLN A 968 -10.64 20.02 31.99
C GLN A 968 -9.50 20.49 31.07
N ALA A 969 -8.57 21.32 31.57
CA ALA A 969 -7.41 21.77 30.82
C ALA A 969 -6.51 20.60 30.42
N PHE A 970 -6.33 19.63 31.32
CA PHE A 970 -5.60 18.40 31.04
C PHE A 970 -6.31 17.52 30.00
N ARG A 971 -7.65 17.34 30.09
CA ARG A 971 -8.42 16.63 29.07
C ARG A 971 -8.30 17.30 27.70
N TYR A 972 -8.39 18.63 27.65
CA TYR A 972 -8.21 19.40 26.42
C TYR A 972 -6.81 19.20 25.80
N LYS A 973 -5.76 19.24 26.64
CA LYS A 973 -4.38 19.00 26.20
C LYS A 973 -4.20 17.60 25.62
N ASN A 974 -4.82 16.59 26.22
CA ASN A 974 -4.75 15.21 25.73
C ASN A 974 -5.58 14.95 24.47
N THR A 975 -6.77 15.56 24.33
CA THR A 975 -7.60 15.37 23.14
C THR A 975 -7.09 16.15 21.94
N THR A 976 -6.52 17.32 22.14
CA THR A 976 -6.09 18.22 21.03
C THR A 976 -4.59 18.20 20.76
N GLY A 977 -3.78 17.66 21.68
CA GLY A 977 -2.32 17.75 21.63
C GLY A 977 -1.76 19.16 21.83
N LYS A 978 -2.60 20.16 22.14
CA LYS A 978 -2.23 21.57 22.33
C LYS A 978 -2.52 22.02 23.76
N GLU A 979 -1.68 22.89 24.31
CA GLU A 979 -2.05 23.58 25.55
C GLU A 979 -3.26 24.48 25.31
N ALA A 980 -4.20 24.52 26.26
CA ALA A 980 -5.38 25.38 26.16
C ALA A 980 -4.91 26.84 26.02
N GLY A 981 -5.15 27.44 24.84
CA GLY A 981 -4.82 28.84 24.60
C GLY A 981 -5.66 29.77 25.50
N PRO A 982 -5.31 31.06 25.62
CA PRO A 982 -6.00 32.01 26.48
C PRO A 982 -7.52 32.04 26.24
N ARG A 983 -7.94 31.86 24.98
CA ARG A 983 -9.35 31.80 24.58
C ARG A 983 -10.07 30.53 25.01
N ALA A 984 -9.40 29.37 25.00
CA ALA A 984 -9.99 28.10 25.48
C ALA A 984 -10.04 28.06 27.01
N LYS A 985 -9.03 28.63 27.68
CA LYS A 985 -9.05 28.86 29.13
C LYS A 985 -10.16 29.85 29.53
N ALA A 986 -10.36 30.91 28.75
CA ALA A 986 -11.45 31.86 28.96
C ALA A 986 -12.82 31.22 28.68
N GLN A 987 -12.97 30.42 27.62
CA GLN A 987 -14.23 29.72 27.34
C GLN A 987 -14.58 28.72 28.44
N ALA A 988 -13.61 27.95 28.93
CA ALA A 988 -13.82 27.05 30.07
C ALA A 988 -14.20 27.82 31.36
N ALA A 989 -13.70 29.04 31.55
CA ALA A 989 -14.11 29.91 32.65
C ALA A 989 -15.54 30.48 32.45
N VAL A 990 -15.89 30.87 31.23
CA VAL A 990 -17.21 31.40 30.87
C VAL A 990 -18.30 30.33 31.00
N ASP A 991 -18.03 29.10 30.57
CA ASP A 991 -18.95 27.97 30.69
C ASP A 991 -19.17 27.55 32.16
N LEU A 992 -18.26 27.93 33.07
CA LEU A 992 -18.32 27.63 34.51
C LEU A 992 -18.99 28.74 35.34
N ASP A 993 -18.82 30.00 34.96
CA ASP A 993 -19.27 31.14 35.78
C ASP A 993 -20.70 31.64 35.42
N GLY A 994 -21.32 31.12 34.36
CA GLY A 994 -22.74 31.37 34.04
C GLY A 994 -23.10 32.86 33.85
N LEU A 995 -22.13 33.70 33.49
CA LEU A 995 -22.33 35.14 33.36
C LEU A 995 -22.95 35.51 32.00
N ASP A 996 -24.09 36.20 32.06
CA ASP A 996 -24.80 36.76 30.91
C ASP A 996 -24.03 37.98 30.35
N VAL A 997 -23.44 37.84 29.16
CA VAL A 997 -22.66 38.89 28.49
C VAL A 997 -23.60 39.74 27.64
N THR A 998 -24.33 40.65 28.27
CA THR A 998 -25.10 41.70 27.55
C THR A 998 -24.59 43.13 27.79
N THR A 999 -23.52 43.34 28.56
CA THR A 999 -22.93 44.69 28.71
C THR A 999 -21.40 44.65 28.74
N VAL A 1000 -20.77 44.68 27.57
CA VAL A 1000 -19.40 45.18 27.39
C VAL A 1000 -19.38 46.05 26.13
N ASP A 1001 -19.07 47.33 26.32
CA ASP A 1001 -18.94 48.35 25.27
C ASP A 1001 -17.92 47.93 24.19
N PHE A 1002 -18.39 47.84 22.94
CA PHE A 1002 -17.58 47.66 21.74
C PHE A 1002 -17.61 48.94 20.89
N GLU A 1003 -16.82 49.94 21.28
CA GLU A 1003 -16.36 50.95 20.32
C GLU A 1003 -14.99 50.56 19.77
N ASN A 1004 -14.90 50.50 18.44
CA ASN A 1004 -13.72 50.23 17.59
C ASN A 1004 -13.35 48.77 17.30
N HIS A 1005 -13.96 48.17 16.26
CA HIS A 1005 -13.28 47.85 14.99
C HIS A 1005 -14.17 47.04 14.00
N LYS A 1006 -14.31 47.63 12.81
CA LYS A 1006 -14.71 47.13 11.47
C LYS A 1006 -15.16 45.66 11.29
N ALA A 1007 -16.45 45.53 10.98
CA ALA A 1007 -17.10 44.71 9.94
C ALA A 1007 -16.55 43.30 9.65
N VAL A 1008 -17.20 42.29 10.23
CA VAL A 1008 -17.29 40.93 9.70
C VAL A 1008 -18.78 40.57 9.56
N ARG A 1009 -19.19 40.05 8.40
CA ARG A 1009 -20.57 39.69 8.05
C ARG A 1009 -21.11 38.55 8.95
N PRO A 1010 -22.42 38.50 9.23
CA PRO A 1010 -23.01 37.44 10.04
C PRO A 1010 -23.24 36.17 9.21
N PHE A 1011 -22.92 35.00 9.78
CA PHE A 1011 -23.47 33.72 9.33
C PHE A 1011 -24.54 33.32 10.35
N SER A 1012 -25.76 33.17 9.86
CA SER A 1012 -26.96 32.82 10.62
C SER A 1012 -27.04 31.32 10.92
N SER A 1013 -27.78 31.03 12.00
CA SER A 1013 -28.38 29.76 12.45
C SER A 1013 -27.50 28.71 13.15
N PHE A 1014 -27.53 28.78 14.48
CA PHE A 1014 -27.51 27.63 15.40
C PHE A 1014 -28.94 27.44 15.97
N ILE A 1015 -29.42 26.20 16.05
CA ILE A 1015 -30.36 25.76 17.09
C ILE A 1015 -29.82 24.41 17.59
N ASN A 1016 -29.20 24.41 18.77
CA ASN A 1016 -28.85 23.19 19.51
C ASN A 1016 -29.85 23.02 20.65
N ALA A 1017 -30.69 21.99 20.57
CA ALA A 1017 -31.39 21.44 21.72
C ALA A 1017 -30.49 20.39 22.38
N ALA A 1018 -30.34 20.45 23.71
CA ALA A 1018 -29.56 19.51 24.50
C ALA A 1018 -30.22 18.11 24.52
N PRO A 1019 -29.47 17.00 24.41
CA PRO A 1019 -30.03 15.67 24.62
C PRO A 1019 -29.89 15.25 26.10
N ASN A 1020 -31.03 14.98 26.73
CA ASN A 1020 -31.12 14.24 27.99
C ASN A 1020 -30.57 12.82 27.79
N ARG A 1021 -29.64 12.40 28.66
CA ARG A 1021 -29.15 11.02 28.76
C ARG A 1021 -30.21 10.14 29.43
N LEU A 1022 -30.79 9.21 28.68
CA LEU A 1022 -31.47 8.04 29.23
C LEU A 1022 -30.43 6.91 29.38
N THR A 1023 -30.16 6.51 30.61
CA THR A 1023 -29.39 5.30 30.95
C THR A 1023 -30.28 4.07 30.77
N ILE A 1024 -29.86 3.13 29.92
CA ILE A 1024 -30.42 1.79 29.78
C ILE A 1024 -29.59 0.86 30.70
N PRO A 1025 -30.20 0.04 31.58
CA PRO A 1025 -29.45 -0.90 32.41
C PRO A 1025 -29.02 -2.14 31.61
N GLU A 1026 -27.85 -2.69 31.95
CA GLU A 1026 -27.29 -3.93 31.38
C GLU A 1026 -28.21 -5.14 31.60
N PRO A 1027 -28.32 -6.08 30.64
CA PRO A 1027 -29.11 -7.28 30.84
C PRO A 1027 -28.35 -8.31 31.67
N THR A 1028 -28.92 -8.66 32.82
CA THR A 1028 -28.57 -9.88 33.57
C THR A 1028 -29.08 -11.13 32.83
N ASN A 1029 -28.24 -12.17 32.83
CA ASN A 1029 -28.50 -13.52 32.32
C ASN A 1029 -29.92 -14.02 32.60
N HIS A 1030 -30.68 -14.30 31.54
CA HIS A 1030 -31.82 -15.21 31.59
C HIS A 1030 -31.70 -16.28 30.50
N ASN A 1031 -32.03 -17.51 30.89
CA ASN A 1031 -32.06 -18.71 30.07
C ASN A 1031 -32.97 -18.53 28.84
N LEU A 1032 -32.45 -18.93 27.68
CA LEU A 1032 -33.15 -18.99 26.41
C LEU A 1032 -33.94 -20.30 26.37
N ASP A 1033 -35.25 -20.26 26.65
CA ASP A 1033 -36.20 -21.32 26.24
C ASP A 1033 -37.69 -20.89 26.31
N GLU A 1034 -38.04 -19.60 26.12
CA GLU A 1034 -39.44 -19.18 25.90
C GLU A 1034 -39.55 -18.03 24.86
N PRO A 1035 -40.63 -17.99 24.03
CA PRO A 1035 -40.82 -16.97 23.00
C PRO A 1035 -41.28 -15.62 23.58
N LEU A 1036 -40.74 -14.51 23.07
CA LEU A 1036 -41.08 -13.14 23.48
C LEU A 1036 -42.55 -12.77 23.18
N ASP A 1037 -43.26 -12.29 24.19
CA ASP A 1037 -44.58 -11.66 24.07
C ASP A 1037 -44.45 -10.17 23.70
N TRP A 1038 -44.85 -9.84 22.47
CA TRP A 1038 -44.80 -8.49 21.90
C TRP A 1038 -45.83 -7.52 22.49
N ASN A 1039 -46.90 -8.01 23.12
CA ASN A 1039 -47.96 -7.14 23.65
C ASN A 1039 -47.52 -6.43 24.94
N PHE A 1040 -46.70 -7.08 25.77
CA PHE A 1040 -46.13 -6.49 26.99
C PHE A 1040 -45.17 -5.31 26.69
N LEU A 1041 -44.46 -5.37 25.56
CA LEU A 1041 -43.50 -4.32 25.16
C LEU A 1041 -44.21 -3.05 24.68
N MET A 1042 -45.37 -3.19 24.04
CA MET A 1042 -46.15 -2.07 23.51
C MET A 1042 -46.90 -1.32 24.62
N GLU A 1043 -47.37 -2.02 25.67
CA GLU A 1043 -48.07 -1.42 26.80
C GLU A 1043 -47.17 -0.51 27.66
N LYS A 1044 -45.86 -0.82 27.74
CA LYS A 1044 -44.88 -0.01 28.49
C LYS A 1044 -44.44 1.27 27.77
N LEU A 1045 -44.54 1.33 26.44
CA LEU A 1045 -44.15 2.49 25.65
C LEU A 1045 -45.18 3.63 25.71
N GLN A 1046 -46.41 3.35 26.15
CA GLN A 1046 -47.53 4.29 26.09
C GLN A 1046 -47.67 5.21 27.33
N ILE A 1047 -46.88 4.99 28.39
CA ILE A 1047 -46.98 5.75 29.66
C ILE A 1047 -46.02 6.98 29.69
N GLY A 1048 -45.23 7.22 28.65
CA GLY A 1048 -44.13 8.20 28.66
C GLY A 1048 -44.41 9.62 28.16
N PHE A 1049 -45.65 9.99 27.84
CA PHE A 1049 -45.97 11.33 27.32
C PHE A 1049 -47.21 11.91 27.98
N ASP A 1050 -47.06 12.40 29.21
CA ASP A 1050 -47.97 13.41 29.74
C ASP A 1050 -47.25 14.37 30.71
N ALA A 1051 -47.66 15.64 30.63
CA ALA A 1051 -47.33 16.76 31.51
C ALA A 1051 -45.98 17.52 31.33
N THR A 1052 -45.81 18.23 30.21
CA THR A 1052 -45.24 19.60 30.25
C THR A 1052 -45.86 20.51 29.19
N GLU A 1053 -46.19 21.75 29.57
CA GLU A 1053 -46.84 22.78 28.74
C GLU A 1053 -45.97 23.21 27.54
N SER A 1054 -44.65 23.02 27.64
CA SER A 1054 -43.66 23.19 26.57
C SER A 1054 -43.76 22.14 25.45
N GLY A 1055 -44.28 20.94 25.74
CA GLY A 1055 -44.51 19.89 24.73
C GLY A 1055 -45.64 20.24 23.76
N ARG A 1056 -46.72 20.86 24.26
CA ARG A 1056 -47.88 21.26 23.44
C ARG A 1056 -47.53 22.36 22.44
N VAL A 1057 -46.68 23.32 22.82
CA VAL A 1057 -46.25 24.42 21.94
C VAL A 1057 -45.36 23.93 20.78
N CYS A 1058 -44.54 22.89 20.99
CA CYS A 1058 -43.73 22.30 19.93
C CYS A 1058 -44.57 21.50 18.92
N VAL A 1059 -45.55 20.73 19.40
CA VAL A 1059 -46.46 19.96 18.53
C VAL A 1059 -47.34 20.89 17.68
N ASP A 1060 -47.85 21.98 18.25
CA ASP A 1060 -48.64 22.97 17.49
C ASP A 1060 -47.82 23.71 16.43
N LYS A 1061 -46.54 23.99 16.68
CA LYS A 1061 -45.64 24.61 15.69
C LYS A 1061 -45.24 23.63 14.58
N MET A 1062 -45.05 22.35 14.90
CA MET A 1062 -44.80 21.30 13.91
C MET A 1062 -46.02 21.05 13.02
N ASN A 1063 -47.22 21.02 13.60
CA ASN A 1063 -48.46 20.84 12.85
C ASN A 1063 -48.75 22.04 11.92
N LYS A 1064 -48.50 23.28 12.36
CA LYS A 1064 -48.57 24.47 11.49
C LYS A 1064 -47.51 24.46 10.37
N GLY A 1065 -46.32 23.91 10.62
CA GLY A 1065 -45.29 23.74 9.60
C GLY A 1065 -45.68 22.73 8.52
N LEU A 1066 -46.30 21.62 8.92
CA LEU A 1066 -46.81 20.57 8.01
C LEU A 1066 -48.01 21.06 7.18
N GLU A 1067 -48.86 21.91 7.75
CA GLU A 1067 -50.01 22.51 7.04
C GLU A 1067 -49.60 23.58 6.00
N LEU A 1068 -48.43 24.21 6.21
CA LEU A 1068 -47.81 25.12 5.24
C LEU A 1068 -47.08 24.36 4.12
N PHE A 1069 -46.54 23.17 4.42
CA PHE A 1069 -45.84 22.34 3.44
C PHE A 1069 -46.79 21.60 2.49
N SER A 1070 -48.02 21.29 2.93
CA SER A 1070 -49.03 20.63 2.09
C SER A 1070 -49.68 21.55 1.04
N LYS A 1071 -49.50 22.87 1.15
CA LYS A 1071 -50.07 23.87 0.22
C LYS A 1071 -49.20 24.23 -0.98
N THR A 1072 -48.00 23.66 -1.10
CA THR A 1072 -47.08 23.92 -2.23
C THR A 1072 -46.74 22.63 -2.96
N LYS A 1073 -47.67 22.17 -3.82
CA LYS A 1073 -47.39 21.32 -4.98
C LYS A 1073 -48.19 21.81 -6.18
N GLY A 1074 -47.49 22.26 -7.21
CA GLY A 1074 -48.01 22.54 -8.55
C GLY A 1074 -46.88 22.72 -9.56
N GLY A 1075 -46.74 21.76 -10.48
CA GLY A 1075 -45.81 21.74 -11.63
C GLY A 1075 -44.49 21.01 -11.32
N SER A 1076 -44.26 19.75 -11.70
CA SER A 1076 -44.13 19.09 -13.03
C SER A 1076 -42.72 19.17 -13.61
N GLU A 1077 -42.19 17.96 -13.87
CA GLU A 1077 -40.90 17.53 -14.45
C GLU A 1077 -39.65 17.63 -13.58
#